data_AF-A0A7C9PVD3-F1
#
_entry.id   AF-A0A7C9PVD3-F1
#
_cell.length_a   1.000
_cell.length_b   1.000
_cell.length_c   1.000
_cell.angle_alpha   90.00
_cell.angle_beta   90.00
_cell.angle_gamma   90.00
#
_symmetry.space_group_name_H-M   'P 1'
#
loop_
_entity.id
_entity.type
_entity.pdbx_description
1 polymer ?
#
loop_
_entity_poly.entity_id
_entity_poly.type
_entity_poly.pdbx_seq_one_letter_code
_entity_poly.pdbx_strand_id
1 'polypeptide(L)'
;MVASQDNLTACVVCSDRDEKRQLQWVELLRDKFSEVYVIFSDSRCEKFTPGQKEGRSIATDQLPPVASVAFVHVFDATLSQEFGIQSDWVFKFTTSGDPELQDGELAIFRPNSPGDLGIAASDIEETVAYISKRREQPPSMCFPTILMGERQEIVTGEQRQKVLHRLCSVLAKKESAPELYRSIYRLIGQPKPIVYVLDDYNNYIVCSEGIYQPNPNLSDRIYERYCYEAEVSINNVKEALRGFCLMLNNLSLAFTVKTPPLWIADRRQPGYELVYEALPIPELHRDRSQIAAFIIDLEWLPALTGRSETKEKNRQNWKKMGSRAIDILSDLYPEIPSFIFTGLQPSEEVQEALARGASWGFYKEKTHHYARERAASKQLAEQLTYINFEQQLTRTVAVRYGSYEEVPFPEQLALNSSTPAGRQLIKQLKIKPPIGSDFPSLALQKAIAGLLPAATLVEPVKVISTGKSLAQATFFVKPTFQGDRLATRFIKIAPWLSIQKEYQAYQRVIQPRLNSYTASLVQKPILTGDNSPSGEMPWGALMYSLAGFPEEYQNLYSLNELLELQIEKVGGDVFLLERLSNTLDKVLWPLYQSGISKPAQKQPLWRWLGNVLPSLYTGVLVPLPLVPTDLLPNLAPLATDKSSAKSRAKFSAKFRFVADGVEQEAIALSSHSARGYKQTTAWTLASFDLVRLNSELEKQEALQNPSPWDDEILNKSYRAVLLLDWHLEAVQWQAGEFGNGSITLAHPDLGMRVFLRGRGEDIRLRFGATWIRPGMPVTVLACLDAKSKELAKIEKKIQASLSALNWNYPVAPPPQPDAIAPLDSFESLLSCFQEKNSLGERKLTSPFKVFCSNSLLPHRYTISGHVGPIHGDLNLNNILYPASETVGWLIDFELVKEQGMIAFDLAKLEVEIWIHHLAPYLGAIATLSSDMEPSCYRLLYWTLQALDFPGDEAEFLKTKLKGLPELSTASDALLLPATNALKVIKALRCFGLEKCKLTLQELKWALAAYFFNAAKFQSQTQKFKTTSACSSIFAFIASAWHLDAVLPYI
;
A
#
# COMPACT_ATOMS: atom_id res chain seq x y z
N MET A 1 41.79 -24.05 -59.04
CA MET A 1 42.14 -25.47 -59.28
C MET A 1 41.05 -26.32 -58.66
N VAL A 2 40.30 -27.08 -59.46
CA VAL A 2 39.36 -28.09 -58.95
C VAL A 2 40.23 -29.21 -58.41
N ALA A 3 40.41 -29.27 -57.09
CA ALA A 3 41.04 -30.40 -56.44
C ALA A 3 40.06 -31.59 -56.54
N SER A 4 40.57 -32.70 -57.07
CA SER A 4 39.90 -33.98 -57.25
C SER A 4 39.11 -34.39 -56.01
N GLN A 5 37.86 -34.77 -56.20
CA GLN A 5 36.94 -35.23 -55.15
C GLN A 5 37.27 -36.66 -54.66
N ASP A 6 38.49 -37.15 -54.92
CA ASP A 6 38.68 -38.58 -55.21
C ASP A 6 39.26 -39.44 -54.08
N ASN A 7 39.63 -38.90 -52.91
CA ASN A 7 40.23 -39.74 -51.85
C ASN A 7 39.83 -39.30 -50.44
N LEU A 8 38.53 -39.14 -50.19
CA LEU A 8 38.05 -38.94 -48.82
C LEU A 8 37.80 -40.31 -48.17
N THR A 9 38.43 -40.55 -47.04
CA THR A 9 38.27 -41.78 -46.25
C THR A 9 37.61 -41.48 -44.91
N ALA A 10 36.65 -42.31 -44.51
CA ALA A 10 35.95 -42.18 -43.23
C ALA A 10 36.27 -43.34 -42.28
N CYS A 11 36.35 -43.05 -40.98
CA CYS A 11 36.47 -44.06 -39.94
C CYS A 11 35.30 -43.95 -38.96
N VAL A 12 34.72 -45.09 -38.57
CA VAL A 12 33.63 -45.16 -37.58
C VAL A 12 34.10 -46.02 -36.41
N VAL A 13 34.05 -45.44 -35.20
CA VAL A 13 34.45 -46.12 -33.97
C VAL A 13 33.27 -46.12 -33.02
N CYS A 14 32.63 -47.29 -32.87
CA CYS A 14 31.41 -47.42 -32.07
C CYS A 14 31.24 -48.87 -31.57
N SER A 15 31.04 -49.03 -30.27
CA SER A 15 30.71 -50.28 -29.60
C SER A 15 29.21 -50.43 -29.44
N ASP A 16 28.61 -51.22 -30.32
CA ASP A 16 27.24 -51.67 -30.14
C ASP A 16 27.21 -53.19 -30.27
N ARG A 17 26.63 -53.88 -29.25
CA ARG A 17 26.69 -55.35 -29.13
C ARG A 17 25.96 -56.08 -30.24
N ASP A 18 24.99 -55.42 -30.88
CA ASP A 18 24.14 -56.00 -31.92
C ASP A 18 24.57 -55.61 -33.35
N GLU A 19 25.70 -54.90 -33.51
CA GLU A 19 26.30 -54.44 -34.79
C GLU A 19 25.42 -53.52 -35.68
N LYS A 20 24.15 -53.29 -35.30
CA LYS A 20 23.15 -52.55 -36.09
C LYS A 20 23.55 -51.10 -36.37
N ARG A 21 24.09 -50.41 -35.36
CA ARG A 21 24.41 -48.98 -35.46
C ARG A 21 25.62 -48.74 -36.37
N GLN A 22 26.59 -49.64 -36.35
CA GLN A 22 27.77 -49.57 -37.23
C GLN A 22 27.36 -49.78 -38.70
N LEU A 23 26.49 -50.75 -38.98
CA LEU A 23 25.99 -50.99 -40.34
C LEU A 23 25.18 -49.81 -40.90
N GLN A 24 24.40 -49.12 -40.06
CA GLN A 24 23.69 -47.90 -40.45
C GLN A 24 24.64 -46.75 -40.80
N TRP A 25 25.72 -46.58 -40.05
CA TRP A 25 26.78 -45.63 -40.42
C TRP A 25 27.43 -45.98 -41.75
N VAL A 26 27.77 -47.25 -41.98
CA VAL A 26 28.35 -47.72 -43.25
C VAL A 26 27.41 -47.44 -44.42
N GLU A 27 26.12 -47.70 -44.26
CA GLU A 27 25.12 -47.45 -45.30
C GLU A 27 25.03 -45.96 -45.67
N LEU A 28 25.11 -45.06 -44.69
CA LEU A 28 25.09 -43.62 -44.92
C LEU A 28 26.39 -43.07 -45.54
N LEU A 29 27.54 -43.66 -45.22
CA LEU A 29 28.84 -43.13 -45.60
C LEU A 29 29.39 -43.72 -46.90
N ARG A 30 29.13 -45.00 -47.21
CA ARG A 30 29.84 -45.73 -48.28
C ARG A 30 29.72 -45.16 -49.69
N ASP A 31 28.66 -44.41 -49.98
CA ASP A 31 28.42 -43.82 -51.31
C ASP A 31 29.03 -42.42 -51.44
N LYS A 32 29.59 -41.88 -50.35
CA LYS A 32 30.17 -40.52 -50.27
C LYS A 32 31.68 -40.51 -50.00
N PHE A 33 32.23 -41.64 -49.55
CA PHE A 33 33.65 -41.81 -49.23
C PHE A 33 34.23 -42.96 -50.06
N SER A 34 35.50 -42.85 -50.48
CA SER A 34 36.15 -43.88 -51.31
C SER A 34 36.39 -45.17 -50.50
N GLU A 35 36.64 -45.03 -49.20
CA GLU A 35 36.84 -46.14 -48.28
C GLU A 35 36.26 -45.78 -46.90
N VAL A 36 35.52 -46.73 -46.29
CA VAL A 36 34.97 -46.60 -44.94
C VAL A 36 35.53 -47.71 -44.07
N TYR A 37 36.10 -47.34 -42.95
CA TYR A 37 36.70 -48.24 -41.99
C TYR A 37 35.86 -48.28 -40.72
N VAL A 38 35.55 -49.47 -40.21
CA VAL A 38 34.79 -49.65 -38.97
C VAL A 38 35.63 -50.41 -37.97
N ILE A 39 35.71 -49.88 -36.75
CA ILE A 39 36.39 -50.51 -35.62
C ILE A 39 35.35 -50.93 -34.60
N PHE A 40 35.30 -52.23 -34.33
CA PHE A 40 34.39 -52.84 -33.37
C PHE A 40 35.01 -52.96 -31.98
N SER A 41 34.16 -53.12 -30.97
CA SER A 41 34.55 -53.22 -29.56
C SER A 41 35.40 -54.42 -29.22
N ASP A 42 35.36 -55.47 -30.03
CA ASP A 42 36.19 -56.66 -29.89
C ASP A 42 37.51 -56.54 -30.69
N SER A 43 37.89 -55.32 -31.07
CA SER A 43 39.09 -55.00 -31.84
C SER A 43 39.09 -55.52 -33.29
N ARG A 44 37.95 -56.05 -33.78
CA ARG A 44 37.82 -56.36 -35.20
C ARG A 44 37.77 -55.07 -36.01
N CYS A 45 38.44 -55.11 -37.17
CA CYS A 45 38.47 -54.00 -38.12
C CYS A 45 37.94 -54.48 -39.46
N GLU A 46 37.03 -53.71 -40.04
CA GLU A 46 36.46 -54.01 -41.34
C GLU A 46 36.58 -52.81 -42.26
N LYS A 47 36.83 -53.11 -43.54
CA LYS A 47 36.90 -52.13 -44.61
C LYS A 47 35.74 -52.33 -45.58
N PHE A 48 35.13 -51.23 -45.97
CA PHE A 48 34.05 -51.15 -46.94
C PHE A 48 34.46 -50.21 -48.07
N THR A 49 34.14 -50.60 -49.30
CA THR A 49 34.33 -49.78 -50.50
C THR A 49 33.00 -49.63 -51.25
N PRO A 50 32.82 -48.55 -52.04
CA PRO A 50 31.60 -48.34 -52.81
C PRO A 50 31.18 -49.59 -53.60
N GLY A 51 29.93 -50.03 -53.44
CA GLY A 51 29.37 -51.20 -54.13
C GLY A 51 29.56 -52.57 -53.46
N GLN A 52 30.35 -52.69 -52.39
CA GLN A 52 30.42 -53.91 -51.57
C GLN A 52 29.55 -53.76 -50.31
N LYS A 53 28.53 -54.61 -50.15
CA LYS A 53 27.62 -54.58 -48.98
C LYS A 53 28.16 -55.28 -47.74
N GLU A 54 29.03 -56.26 -47.94
CA GLU A 54 29.64 -57.04 -46.86
C GLU A 54 31.07 -56.55 -46.63
N GLY A 55 31.41 -56.31 -45.37
CA GLY A 55 32.71 -55.77 -44.96
C GLY A 55 33.82 -56.79 -45.17
N ARG A 56 34.97 -56.34 -45.64
CA ARG A 56 36.17 -57.18 -45.68
C ARG A 56 36.91 -56.99 -44.36
N SER A 57 37.04 -58.08 -43.59
CA SER A 57 37.90 -58.06 -42.40
C SER A 57 39.35 -57.80 -42.78
N ILE A 58 39.98 -56.87 -42.08
CA ILE A 58 41.35 -56.43 -42.32
C ILE A 58 42.15 -56.46 -41.02
N ALA A 59 43.46 -56.66 -41.14
CA ALA A 59 44.37 -56.57 -40.01
C ALA A 59 44.58 -55.09 -39.62
N THR A 60 44.88 -54.83 -38.35
CA THR A 60 45.00 -53.47 -37.79
C THR A 60 46.13 -52.66 -38.40
N ASP A 61 47.18 -53.30 -38.92
CA ASP A 61 48.26 -52.67 -39.68
C ASP A 61 47.85 -52.22 -41.09
N GLN A 62 46.65 -52.59 -41.54
CA GLN A 62 46.05 -52.19 -42.83
C GLN A 62 45.07 -51.01 -42.69
N LEU A 63 44.85 -50.51 -41.46
CA LEU A 63 44.11 -49.27 -41.24
C LEU A 63 44.90 -48.08 -41.78
N PRO A 64 44.23 -47.04 -42.31
CA PRO A 64 44.92 -45.86 -42.79
C PRO A 64 45.57 -45.14 -41.60
N PRO A 65 46.82 -44.67 -41.71
CA PRO A 65 47.46 -43.94 -40.62
C PRO A 65 46.77 -42.61 -40.33
N VAL A 66 46.13 -42.00 -41.34
CA VAL A 66 45.31 -40.78 -41.21
C VAL A 66 44.05 -40.93 -42.03
N ALA A 67 42.89 -40.67 -41.44
CA ALA A 67 41.61 -40.59 -42.13
C ALA A 67 41.14 -39.14 -42.30
N SER A 68 40.39 -38.86 -43.38
CA SER A 68 39.86 -37.51 -43.60
C SER A 68 38.83 -37.11 -42.54
N VAL A 69 38.04 -38.07 -42.05
CA VAL A 69 37.07 -37.84 -40.98
C VAL A 69 36.87 -39.09 -40.12
N ALA A 70 36.71 -38.91 -38.81
CA ALA A 70 36.31 -39.96 -37.88
C ALA A 70 34.98 -39.63 -37.19
N PHE A 71 34.07 -40.61 -37.14
CA PHE A 71 32.83 -40.57 -36.36
C PHE A 71 32.98 -41.49 -35.15
N VAL A 72 33.04 -40.91 -33.96
CA VAL A 72 33.45 -41.62 -32.74
C VAL A 72 32.35 -41.55 -31.70
N HIS A 73 31.84 -42.70 -31.28
CA HIS A 73 30.98 -42.76 -30.11
C HIS A 73 31.82 -42.49 -28.86
N VAL A 74 31.38 -41.60 -27.96
CA VAL A 74 32.22 -41.09 -26.85
C VAL A 74 32.77 -42.20 -25.95
N PHE A 75 31.98 -43.25 -25.69
CA PHE A 75 32.44 -44.40 -24.88
C PHE A 75 33.58 -45.20 -25.53
N ASP A 76 33.82 -45.02 -26.83
CA ASP A 76 34.83 -45.76 -27.59
C ASP A 76 35.99 -44.87 -28.05
N ALA A 77 36.06 -43.65 -27.51
CA ALA A 77 37.11 -42.71 -27.88
C ALA A 77 38.53 -43.25 -27.59
N THR A 78 38.69 -44.10 -26.57
CA THR A 78 39.97 -44.73 -26.24
C THR A 78 40.39 -45.77 -27.27
N LEU A 79 39.45 -46.50 -27.88
CA LEU A 79 39.73 -47.48 -28.93
C LEU A 79 40.36 -46.80 -30.16
N SER A 80 39.85 -45.62 -30.54
CA SER A 80 40.45 -44.83 -31.63
C SER A 80 41.93 -44.49 -31.38
N GLN A 81 42.28 -44.21 -30.12
CA GLN A 81 43.65 -43.87 -29.73
C GLN A 81 44.56 -45.10 -29.67
N GLU A 82 44.03 -46.24 -29.21
CA GLU A 82 44.76 -47.51 -29.14
C GLU A 82 45.18 -48.04 -30.52
N PHE A 83 44.32 -47.87 -31.54
CA PHE A 83 44.66 -48.25 -32.92
C PHE A 83 45.50 -47.21 -33.67
N GLY A 84 45.84 -46.08 -33.03
CA GLY A 84 46.74 -45.08 -33.58
C GLY A 84 46.23 -44.35 -34.83
N ILE A 85 44.92 -44.39 -35.10
CA ILE A 85 44.33 -43.70 -36.25
C ILE A 85 44.20 -42.21 -35.91
N GLN A 86 44.84 -41.37 -36.71
CA GLN A 86 44.65 -39.92 -36.66
C GLN A 86 43.59 -39.50 -37.66
N SER A 87 42.94 -38.36 -37.43
CA SER A 87 41.97 -37.82 -38.38
C SER A 87 42.03 -36.31 -38.44
N ASP A 88 41.83 -35.77 -39.64
CA ASP A 88 41.81 -34.32 -39.85
C ASP A 88 40.59 -33.67 -39.17
N TRP A 89 39.48 -34.41 -39.12
CA TRP A 89 38.23 -33.99 -38.47
C TRP A 89 37.66 -35.13 -37.64
N VAL A 90 37.24 -34.82 -36.41
CA VAL A 90 36.63 -35.80 -35.50
C VAL A 90 35.25 -35.32 -35.09
N PHE A 91 34.24 -36.12 -35.40
CA PHE A 91 32.85 -35.91 -35.02
C PHE A 91 32.47 -36.90 -33.92
N LYS A 92 32.19 -36.40 -32.72
CA LYS A 92 31.78 -37.24 -31.59
C LYS A 92 30.27 -37.31 -31.49
N PHE A 93 29.76 -38.46 -31.05
CA PHE A 93 28.33 -38.67 -30.83
C PHE A 93 28.05 -39.52 -29.58
N THR A 94 26.86 -39.34 -29.01
CA THR A 94 26.33 -40.15 -27.91
C THR A 94 24.88 -40.48 -28.18
N THR A 95 24.38 -41.55 -27.55
CA THR A 95 22.98 -41.96 -27.68
C THR A 95 21.97 -40.83 -27.39
N SER A 96 22.29 -39.93 -26.46
CA SER A 96 21.44 -38.79 -26.10
C SER A 96 21.55 -37.59 -27.05
N GLY A 97 22.51 -37.57 -27.97
CA GLY A 97 22.78 -36.43 -28.84
C GLY A 97 23.41 -35.26 -28.09
N ASP A 98 24.25 -35.54 -27.09
CA ASP A 98 25.00 -34.52 -26.33
C ASP A 98 26.39 -35.08 -25.95
N PRO A 99 27.34 -35.10 -26.90
CA PRO A 99 28.65 -35.70 -26.70
C PRO A 99 29.65 -34.72 -26.08
N GLU A 100 30.45 -35.19 -25.11
CA GLU A 100 31.57 -34.42 -24.55
C GLU A 100 32.73 -34.33 -25.56
N LEU A 101 33.26 -33.11 -25.75
CA LEU A 101 34.27 -32.80 -26.76
C LEU A 101 35.61 -32.41 -26.14
N GLN A 102 36.69 -32.68 -26.88
CA GLN A 102 38.02 -32.13 -26.69
C GLN A 102 38.32 -31.05 -27.76
N ASP A 103 39.34 -30.23 -27.52
CA ASP A 103 39.73 -29.16 -28.45
C ASP A 103 40.04 -29.71 -29.85
N GLY A 104 39.35 -29.16 -30.86
CA GLY A 104 39.47 -29.57 -32.27
C GLY A 104 38.43 -30.59 -32.73
N GLU A 105 37.56 -31.09 -31.83
CA GLU A 105 36.49 -32.03 -32.15
C GLU A 105 35.13 -31.33 -32.36
N LEU A 106 34.21 -31.99 -33.07
CA LEU A 106 32.87 -31.48 -33.38
C LEU A 106 31.80 -32.42 -32.81
N ALA A 107 30.80 -31.87 -32.12
CA ALA A 107 29.69 -32.66 -31.59
C ALA A 107 28.67 -32.99 -32.68
N ILE A 108 28.01 -34.14 -32.57
CA ILE A 108 26.76 -34.44 -33.26
C ILE A 108 25.65 -34.40 -32.23
N PHE A 109 24.77 -33.40 -32.34
CA PHE A 109 23.67 -33.17 -31.40
C PHE A 109 22.35 -33.85 -31.81
N ARG A 110 22.46 -34.98 -32.48
CA ARG A 110 21.31 -35.81 -32.88
C ARG A 110 21.26 -37.05 -31.97
N PRO A 111 20.14 -37.30 -31.26
CA PRO A 111 19.99 -38.53 -30.51
C PRO A 111 20.11 -39.73 -31.43
N ASN A 112 20.91 -40.72 -31.06
CA ASN A 112 21.15 -41.89 -31.90
C ASN A 112 21.08 -43.19 -31.10
N SER A 113 20.04 -43.98 -31.30
CA SER A 113 19.80 -45.24 -30.59
C SER A 113 20.23 -46.46 -31.42
N PRO A 114 20.45 -47.64 -30.82
CA PRO A 114 20.71 -48.87 -31.58
C PRO A 114 19.48 -49.23 -32.43
N GLY A 115 19.45 -48.79 -33.69
CA GLY A 115 18.33 -48.96 -34.61
C GLY A 115 17.82 -47.66 -35.25
N ASP A 116 18.16 -46.50 -34.72
CA ASP A 116 17.85 -45.19 -35.31
C ASP A 116 19.01 -44.22 -35.08
N LEU A 117 19.76 -43.94 -36.14
CA LEU A 117 20.97 -43.13 -36.07
C LEU A 117 20.67 -41.62 -35.93
N GLY A 118 19.44 -41.17 -36.19
CA GLY A 118 19.07 -39.76 -36.11
C GLY A 118 19.84 -38.81 -37.04
N ILE A 119 20.62 -39.35 -37.99
CA ILE A 119 21.49 -38.62 -38.92
C ILE A 119 21.04 -38.94 -40.34
N ALA A 120 20.77 -37.90 -41.13
CA ALA A 120 20.28 -38.03 -42.49
C ALA A 120 21.42 -37.95 -43.53
N ALA A 121 21.17 -38.42 -44.74
CA ALA A 121 22.13 -38.32 -45.84
C ALA A 121 22.56 -36.86 -46.14
N SER A 122 21.67 -35.89 -45.94
CA SER A 122 21.97 -34.46 -46.08
C SER A 122 23.00 -33.98 -45.06
N ASP A 123 23.00 -34.50 -43.84
CA ASP A 123 23.99 -34.14 -42.81
C ASP A 123 25.40 -34.60 -43.24
N ILE A 124 25.48 -35.76 -43.90
CA ILE A 124 26.72 -36.28 -44.47
C ILE A 124 27.19 -35.44 -45.66
N GLU A 125 26.27 -34.97 -46.52
CA GLU A 125 26.61 -34.06 -47.61
C GLU A 125 27.16 -32.72 -47.11
N GLU A 126 26.55 -32.17 -46.06
CA GLU A 126 27.06 -30.97 -45.39
C GLU A 126 28.43 -31.21 -44.75
N THR A 127 28.66 -32.40 -44.20
CA THR A 127 29.95 -32.82 -43.65
C THR A 127 31.02 -32.86 -44.72
N VAL A 128 30.76 -33.52 -45.85
CA VAL A 128 31.68 -33.57 -46.98
C VAL A 128 31.99 -32.16 -47.51
N ALA A 129 30.98 -31.29 -47.61
CA ALA A 129 31.17 -29.90 -48.02
C ALA A 129 32.04 -29.11 -47.04
N TYR A 130 31.86 -29.31 -45.73
CA TYR A 130 32.64 -28.66 -44.69
C TYR A 130 34.10 -29.13 -44.68
N ILE A 131 34.35 -30.45 -44.64
CA ILE A 131 35.73 -30.99 -44.57
C ILE A 131 36.51 -30.72 -45.86
N SER A 132 35.83 -30.62 -47.01
CA SER A 132 36.43 -30.21 -48.28
C SER A 132 36.63 -28.68 -48.40
N LYS A 133 36.34 -27.91 -47.34
CA LYS A 133 36.38 -26.44 -47.29
C LYS A 133 35.52 -25.74 -48.35
N ARG A 134 34.48 -26.40 -48.85
CA ARG A 134 33.46 -25.80 -49.73
C ARG A 134 32.38 -25.05 -48.94
N ARG A 135 32.33 -25.28 -47.63
CA ARG A 135 31.50 -24.58 -46.66
C ARG A 135 32.37 -24.17 -45.48
N GLU A 136 32.24 -22.93 -45.03
CA GLU A 136 33.01 -22.40 -43.89
C GLU A 136 32.40 -22.76 -42.53
N GLN A 137 31.10 -23.04 -42.49
CA GLN A 137 30.39 -23.39 -41.26
C GLN A 137 30.31 -24.92 -41.06
N PRO A 138 30.41 -25.40 -39.81
CA PRO A 138 30.18 -26.81 -39.49
C PRO A 138 28.81 -27.32 -39.99
N PRO A 139 28.66 -28.64 -40.17
CA PRO A 139 27.39 -29.24 -40.59
C PRO A 139 26.25 -28.96 -39.61
N SER A 140 25.01 -28.95 -40.10
CA SER A 140 23.84 -28.59 -39.29
C SER A 140 23.59 -29.53 -38.10
N MET A 141 24.02 -30.78 -38.19
CA MET A 141 24.00 -31.75 -37.08
C MET A 141 24.97 -31.39 -35.93
N CYS A 142 25.92 -30.48 -36.18
CA CYS A 142 26.87 -29.98 -35.17
C CYS A 142 26.36 -28.77 -34.40
N PHE A 143 25.17 -28.30 -34.74
CA PHE A 143 24.44 -27.39 -33.88
C PHE A 143 23.41 -28.20 -33.09
N PRO A 144 23.21 -27.87 -31.80
CA PRO A 144 22.14 -28.44 -31.02
C PRO A 144 20.87 -28.39 -31.86
N THR A 145 20.14 -29.51 -31.96
CA THR A 145 18.80 -29.48 -32.51
C THR A 145 17.96 -28.65 -31.55
N ILE A 146 18.09 -27.33 -31.63
CA ILE A 146 17.06 -26.42 -31.17
C ILE A 146 15.85 -26.95 -31.91
N LEU A 147 14.90 -27.51 -31.17
CA LEU A 147 13.56 -27.77 -31.65
C LEU A 147 13.09 -26.47 -32.29
N MET A 148 13.32 -26.31 -33.60
CA MET A 148 12.86 -25.21 -34.44
C MET A 148 11.35 -25.34 -34.69
N GLY A 149 10.63 -25.73 -33.63
CA GLY A 149 9.19 -25.82 -33.51
C GLY A 149 8.64 -25.02 -32.32
N GLU A 150 9.45 -24.27 -31.56
CA GLU A 150 8.94 -23.25 -30.62
C GLU A 150 8.95 -21.84 -31.25
N ARG A 151 8.45 -21.78 -32.49
CA ARG A 151 7.59 -20.70 -32.98
C ARG A 151 6.21 -21.30 -33.22
N GLN A 152 5.48 -21.58 -32.14
CA GLN A 152 4.03 -21.56 -32.05
C GLN A 152 3.65 -21.91 -30.60
N GLU A 153 2.96 -20.99 -29.94
CA GLU A 153 1.83 -21.30 -29.07
C GLU A 153 1.93 -22.57 -28.19
N ILE A 154 2.38 -22.42 -26.93
CA ILE A 154 1.94 -23.37 -25.90
C ILE A 154 0.48 -23.04 -25.57
N VAL A 155 -0.38 -23.72 -26.31
CA VAL A 155 -1.83 -23.78 -26.21
C VAL A 155 -2.19 -24.84 -25.17
N THR A 156 -2.90 -24.41 -24.14
CA THR A 156 -3.50 -25.16 -23.01
C THR A 156 -2.59 -25.53 -21.82
N GLY A 157 -3.13 -25.34 -20.60
CA GLY A 157 -2.46 -25.64 -19.32
C GLY A 157 -2.07 -27.10 -19.12
N GLU A 158 -2.62 -28.03 -19.90
CA GLU A 158 -2.41 -29.47 -19.76
C GLU A 158 -1.01 -29.92 -20.22
N GLN A 159 -0.46 -29.27 -21.26
CA GLN A 159 0.91 -29.54 -21.72
C GLN A 159 1.95 -28.99 -20.75
N ARG A 160 1.67 -27.83 -20.12
CA ARG A 160 2.46 -27.30 -18.99
C ARG A 160 2.50 -28.28 -17.82
N GLN A 161 1.36 -28.87 -17.49
CA GLN A 161 1.22 -29.84 -16.41
C GLN A 161 2.00 -31.14 -16.67
N LYS A 162 2.04 -31.61 -17.92
CA LYS A 162 2.83 -32.80 -18.33
C LYS A 162 4.34 -32.56 -18.23
N VAL A 163 4.82 -31.37 -18.59
CA VAL A 163 6.24 -31.00 -18.44
C VAL A 163 6.62 -30.87 -16.96
N LEU A 164 5.78 -30.25 -16.14
CA LEU A 164 5.95 -30.18 -14.68
C LEU A 164 5.98 -31.56 -14.02
N HIS A 165 5.08 -32.46 -14.42
CA HIS A 165 5.02 -33.83 -13.90
C HIS A 165 6.27 -34.65 -14.28
N ARG A 166 6.87 -34.38 -15.45
CA ARG A 166 8.13 -35.00 -15.88
C ARG A 166 9.35 -34.46 -15.12
N LEU A 167 9.35 -33.19 -14.76
CA LEU A 167 10.41 -32.57 -13.94
C LEU A 167 10.36 -33.03 -12.48
N CYS A 168 9.15 -33.13 -11.90
CA CYS A 168 8.96 -33.65 -10.54
C CYS A 168 9.39 -35.13 -10.39
N SER A 169 9.20 -35.96 -11.43
CA SER A 169 9.59 -37.37 -11.38
C SER A 169 11.10 -37.59 -11.51
N VAL A 170 11.83 -36.63 -12.11
CA VAL A 170 13.30 -36.60 -12.14
C VAL A 170 13.86 -36.14 -10.79
N LEU A 171 13.19 -35.19 -10.13
CA LEU A 171 13.57 -34.68 -8.80
C LEU A 171 13.41 -35.71 -7.67
N ALA A 172 12.40 -36.59 -7.77
CA ALA A 172 12.22 -37.67 -6.81
C ALA A 172 13.36 -38.72 -6.80
N LYS A 173 14.32 -38.63 -7.74
CA LYS A 173 15.35 -39.66 -7.96
C LYS A 173 16.79 -39.21 -7.70
N LYS A 174 17.07 -37.95 -7.36
CA LYS A 174 18.44 -37.49 -7.05
C LYS A 174 18.48 -36.56 -5.84
N GLU A 175 19.02 -37.08 -4.74
CA GLU A 175 19.43 -36.27 -3.59
C GLU A 175 20.70 -35.49 -3.96
N SER A 176 20.67 -34.17 -3.75
CA SER A 176 21.78 -33.20 -3.91
C SER A 176 22.15 -32.77 -5.34
N ALA A 177 21.54 -31.66 -5.79
CA ALA A 177 22.11 -30.79 -6.82
C ALA A 177 21.64 -29.33 -6.59
N PRO A 178 22.36 -28.52 -5.81
CA PRO A 178 21.99 -27.13 -5.48
C PRO A 178 21.82 -26.21 -6.70
N GLU A 179 22.53 -26.49 -7.79
CA GLU A 179 22.40 -25.75 -9.05
C GLU A 179 21.09 -26.07 -9.79
N LEU A 180 20.60 -27.31 -9.65
CA LEU A 180 19.28 -27.70 -10.16
C LEU A 180 18.18 -26.99 -9.38
N TYR A 181 18.33 -26.85 -8.05
CA TYR A 181 17.42 -26.07 -7.21
C TYR A 181 17.39 -24.58 -7.58
N ARG A 182 18.52 -23.96 -7.97
CA ARG A 182 18.54 -22.57 -8.50
C ARG A 182 17.80 -22.45 -9.84
N SER A 183 17.97 -23.42 -10.73
CA SER A 183 17.24 -23.47 -12.01
C SER A 183 15.74 -23.76 -11.83
N ILE A 184 15.39 -24.51 -10.78
CA ILE A 184 14.02 -24.78 -10.37
C ILE A 184 13.38 -23.55 -9.69
N TYR A 185 14.12 -22.79 -8.88
CA TYR A 185 13.65 -21.48 -8.38
C TYR A 185 13.41 -20.46 -9.52
N ARG A 186 14.15 -20.58 -10.63
CA ARG A 186 13.89 -19.84 -11.88
C ARG A 186 12.67 -20.34 -12.69
N LEU A 187 12.18 -21.55 -12.42
CA LEU A 187 11.04 -22.17 -13.09
C LEU A 187 9.75 -22.17 -12.25
N ILE A 188 9.85 -22.12 -10.91
CA ILE A 188 8.71 -22.16 -9.97
C ILE A 188 8.20 -20.76 -9.59
N GLY A 189 9.05 -19.74 -9.64
CA GLY A 189 8.59 -18.35 -9.81
C GLY A 189 8.86 -17.96 -11.25
N GLN A 190 7.88 -17.39 -11.96
CA GLN A 190 8.23 -16.74 -13.23
C GLN A 190 9.39 -15.77 -12.95
N PRO A 191 10.46 -15.74 -13.76
CA PRO A 191 11.56 -14.80 -13.55
C PRO A 191 10.95 -13.40 -13.53
N LYS A 192 11.10 -12.69 -12.40
CA LYS A 192 10.74 -11.27 -12.34
C LYS A 192 11.37 -10.60 -13.56
N PRO A 193 10.61 -9.86 -14.38
CA PRO A 193 11.13 -9.32 -15.63
C PRO A 193 12.30 -8.43 -15.28
N ILE A 194 13.33 -8.49 -16.11
CA ILE A 194 14.51 -7.70 -15.90
C ILE A 194 14.22 -6.28 -16.38
N VAL A 195 14.53 -5.31 -15.54
CA VAL A 195 14.53 -3.92 -15.92
C VAL A 195 15.95 -3.41 -15.77
N TYR A 196 16.53 -2.97 -16.87
CA TYR A 196 17.85 -2.36 -16.88
C TYR A 196 17.71 -0.86 -16.65
N VAL A 197 18.29 -0.35 -15.58
CA VAL A 197 18.34 1.07 -15.27
C VAL A 197 19.73 1.59 -15.61
N LEU A 198 19.81 2.44 -16.63
CA LEU A 198 21.03 3.01 -17.19
C LEU A 198 21.09 4.49 -16.81
N ASP A 199 21.75 4.74 -15.68
CA ASP A 199 21.82 6.03 -15.00
C ASP A 199 23.24 6.23 -14.45
N ASP A 200 23.79 7.44 -14.53
CA ASP A 200 25.16 7.70 -14.09
C ASP A 200 25.30 7.59 -12.56
N TYR A 201 24.19 7.74 -11.83
CA TYR A 201 24.08 7.44 -10.41
C TYR A 201 24.46 6.01 -10.03
N ASN A 202 24.39 5.05 -10.96
CA ASN A 202 24.79 3.67 -10.71
C ASN A 202 26.25 3.55 -10.24
N ASN A 203 27.10 4.50 -10.61
CA ASN A 203 28.51 4.54 -10.18
C ASN A 203 28.68 4.84 -8.68
N TYR A 204 27.63 5.32 -8.01
CA TYR A 204 27.68 5.90 -6.66
C TYR A 204 26.76 5.20 -5.64
N ILE A 205 26.16 4.07 -6.03
CA ILE A 205 25.28 3.27 -5.19
C ILE A 205 25.86 1.85 -5.02
N VAL A 206 25.41 1.15 -3.97
CA VAL A 206 25.76 -0.24 -3.70
C VAL A 206 24.48 -1.04 -3.47
N CYS A 207 24.48 -2.31 -3.89
CA CYS A 207 23.40 -3.24 -3.61
C CYS A 207 23.89 -4.30 -2.62
N SER A 208 23.32 -4.30 -1.42
CA SER A 208 23.58 -5.29 -0.38
C SER A 208 22.28 -6.02 -0.07
N GLU A 209 22.26 -7.35 -0.20
CA GLU A 209 21.07 -8.18 0.07
C GLU A 209 19.83 -7.79 -0.75
N GLY A 210 20.03 -7.28 -1.96
CA GLY A 210 18.93 -6.84 -2.84
C GLY A 210 18.36 -5.45 -2.50
N ILE A 211 18.98 -4.72 -1.57
CA ILE A 211 18.62 -3.35 -1.20
C ILE A 211 19.70 -2.40 -1.74
N TYR A 212 19.28 -1.45 -2.56
CA TYR A 212 20.09 -0.35 -3.08
C TYR A 212 20.22 0.75 -2.03
N GLN A 213 21.45 1.17 -1.78
CA GLN A 213 21.77 2.27 -0.87
C GLN A 213 22.87 3.16 -1.49
N PRO A 214 22.92 4.47 -1.13
CA PRO A 214 24.05 5.31 -1.51
C PRO A 214 25.35 4.72 -0.95
N ASN A 215 26.44 4.80 -1.74
CA ASN A 215 27.74 4.34 -1.26
C ASN A 215 28.15 5.16 -0.01
N PRO A 216 28.47 4.52 1.13
CA PRO A 216 28.81 5.24 2.36
C PRO A 216 30.14 6.01 2.26
N ASN A 217 31.01 5.66 1.31
CA ASN A 217 32.35 6.22 1.14
C ASN A 217 32.44 7.26 0.00
N LEU A 218 31.36 7.99 -0.28
CA LEU A 218 31.36 9.02 -1.32
C LEU A 218 32.27 10.20 -0.95
N SER A 219 33.22 10.54 -1.83
CA SER A 219 34.11 11.69 -1.64
C SER A 219 33.37 13.02 -1.83
N ASP A 220 33.75 14.06 -1.08
CA ASP A 220 33.15 15.41 -1.19
C ASP A 220 33.20 16.01 -2.60
N ARG A 221 34.20 15.60 -3.40
CA ARG A 221 34.35 16.00 -4.81
C ARG A 221 33.22 15.54 -5.73
N ILE A 222 32.53 14.45 -5.38
CA ILE A 222 31.36 13.97 -6.13
C ILE A 222 30.19 14.94 -5.90
N TYR A 223 30.05 15.45 -4.67
CA TYR A 223 29.03 16.45 -4.36
C TYR A 223 29.32 17.79 -5.05
N GLU A 224 30.57 18.25 -5.05
CA GLU A 224 31.01 19.45 -5.80
C GLU A 224 30.78 19.31 -7.32
N ARG A 225 30.90 18.10 -7.86
CA ARG A 225 30.65 17.82 -9.28
C ARG A 225 29.17 17.92 -9.65
N TYR A 226 28.25 17.71 -8.72
CA TYR A 226 26.82 17.79 -8.94
C TYR A 226 26.20 19.11 -8.41
N CYS A 227 26.86 19.84 -7.52
CA CYS A 227 26.46 21.14 -6.95
C CYS A 227 27.31 22.29 -7.52
N TYR A 228 26.90 22.91 -8.63
CA TYR A 228 27.63 24.08 -9.19
C TYR A 228 26.97 25.43 -8.85
N GLU A 229 25.68 25.46 -8.51
CA GLU A 229 24.99 26.70 -8.10
C GLU A 229 25.11 26.90 -6.58
N ALA A 230 25.34 28.15 -6.17
CA ALA A 230 25.52 28.57 -4.78
C ALA A 230 24.34 28.22 -3.82
N GLU A 231 23.24 27.67 -4.34
CA GLU A 231 22.03 27.29 -3.60
C GLU A 231 21.83 25.77 -3.42
N VAL A 232 22.62 24.90 -4.08
CA VAL A 232 22.45 23.44 -3.98
C VAL A 232 23.38 22.86 -2.91
N SER A 233 22.85 22.64 -1.70
CA SER A 233 23.62 22.06 -0.59
C SER A 233 24.02 20.59 -0.84
N ILE A 234 25.11 20.12 -0.23
CA ILE A 234 25.53 18.70 -0.20
C ILE A 234 24.37 17.77 0.21
N ASN A 235 23.43 18.27 1.02
CA ASN A 235 22.25 17.50 1.42
C ASN A 235 21.31 17.19 0.24
N ASN A 236 21.25 18.04 -0.79
CA ASN A 236 20.37 17.84 -1.94
C ASN A 236 20.81 16.66 -2.82
N VAL A 237 22.12 16.49 -3.05
CA VAL A 237 22.66 15.34 -3.81
C VAL A 237 22.51 14.04 -3.01
N LYS A 238 22.73 14.09 -1.69
CA LYS A 238 22.45 12.94 -0.80
C LYS A 238 20.96 12.57 -0.83
N GLU A 239 20.07 13.55 -0.85
CA GLU A 239 18.63 13.31 -1.00
C GLU A 239 18.26 12.77 -2.38
N ALA A 240 18.92 13.23 -3.45
CA ALA A 240 18.69 12.73 -4.80
C ALA A 240 19.15 11.28 -4.95
N LEU A 241 20.33 10.92 -4.43
CA LEU A 241 20.81 9.53 -4.40
C LEU A 241 19.91 8.65 -3.54
N ARG A 242 19.45 9.13 -2.36
CA ARG A 242 18.46 8.41 -1.55
C ARG A 242 17.14 8.20 -2.29
N GLY A 243 16.66 9.21 -3.00
CA GLY A 243 15.46 9.11 -3.84
C GLY A 243 15.62 8.10 -4.97
N PHE A 244 16.78 8.10 -5.64
CA PHE A 244 17.11 7.12 -6.67
C PHE A 244 17.17 5.69 -6.11
N CYS A 245 17.86 5.47 -4.99
CA CYS A 245 17.88 4.17 -4.31
C CYS A 245 16.48 3.72 -3.88
N LEU A 246 15.64 4.63 -3.37
CA LEU A 246 14.25 4.33 -3.02
C LEU A 246 13.46 3.86 -4.25
N MET A 247 13.63 4.52 -5.39
CA MET A 247 13.00 4.10 -6.64
C MET A 247 13.48 2.72 -7.08
N LEU A 248 14.79 2.45 -7.06
CA LEU A 248 15.34 1.13 -7.39
C LEU A 248 14.82 0.03 -6.46
N ASN A 249 14.71 0.32 -5.17
CA ASN A 249 14.13 -0.58 -4.18
C ASN A 249 12.64 -0.81 -4.41
N ASN A 250 11.89 0.20 -4.84
CA ASN A 250 10.48 0.03 -5.20
C ASN A 250 10.31 -0.80 -6.48
N LEU A 251 11.18 -0.60 -7.48
CA LEU A 251 11.19 -1.40 -8.69
C LEU A 251 11.58 -2.86 -8.42
N SER A 252 12.52 -3.12 -7.51
CA SER A 252 12.98 -4.47 -7.18
C SER A 252 11.89 -5.35 -6.53
N LEU A 253 10.82 -4.73 -6.05
CA LEU A 253 9.62 -5.42 -5.57
C LEU A 253 8.97 -6.26 -6.68
N ALA A 254 8.83 -5.69 -7.88
CA ALA A 254 8.14 -6.32 -9.02
C ALA A 254 9.10 -6.84 -10.11
N PHE A 255 10.33 -6.32 -10.17
CA PHE A 255 11.29 -6.57 -11.24
C PHE A 255 12.62 -7.08 -10.70
N THR A 256 13.37 -7.78 -11.55
CA THR A 256 14.81 -7.94 -11.33
C THR A 256 15.48 -6.68 -11.84
N VAL A 257 15.80 -5.76 -10.95
CA VAL A 257 16.44 -4.50 -11.32
C VAL A 257 17.93 -4.74 -11.52
N LYS A 258 18.46 -4.38 -12.70
CA LYS A 258 19.88 -4.39 -13.00
C LYS A 258 20.37 -2.96 -13.24
N THR A 259 21.35 -2.54 -12.46
CA THR A 259 21.94 -1.19 -12.48
C THR A 259 23.44 -1.26 -12.81
N PRO A 260 23.80 -1.61 -14.05
CA PRO A 260 25.19 -1.68 -14.46
C PRO A 260 25.85 -0.30 -14.29
N PRO A 261 27.09 -0.22 -13.76
CA PRO A 261 27.78 1.04 -13.61
C PRO A 261 28.21 1.56 -15.00
N LEU A 262 27.92 2.83 -15.26
CA LEU A 262 28.25 3.51 -16.51
C LEU A 262 29.60 4.23 -16.38
N TRP A 263 30.69 3.46 -16.42
CA TRP A 263 32.04 3.99 -16.27
C TRP A 263 32.53 4.67 -17.54
N ILE A 264 32.44 5.99 -17.60
CA ILE A 264 32.95 6.78 -18.72
C ILE A 264 34.14 7.62 -18.27
N ALA A 265 35.28 7.50 -18.96
CA ALA A 265 36.49 8.25 -18.64
C ALA A 265 36.42 9.72 -19.09
N ASP A 266 36.77 10.66 -18.20
CA ASP A 266 36.67 12.13 -18.39
C ASP A 266 37.51 12.72 -19.54
N ARG A 267 38.34 11.91 -20.23
CA ARG A 267 39.24 12.37 -21.31
C ARG A 267 38.72 12.11 -22.74
N ARG A 268 37.63 11.36 -22.92
CA ARG A 268 37.08 11.01 -24.25
C ARG A 268 35.95 11.97 -24.65
N GLN A 269 35.82 12.23 -25.95
CA GLN A 269 34.70 13.03 -26.47
C GLN A 269 33.39 12.21 -26.44
N PRO A 270 32.25 12.82 -26.10
CA PRO A 270 30.97 12.13 -26.08
C PRO A 270 30.53 11.75 -27.51
N GLY A 271 30.36 10.46 -27.78
CA GLY A 271 30.03 9.89 -29.11
C GLY A 271 29.29 8.55 -29.02
N TYR A 272 28.76 8.04 -30.13
CA TYR A 272 28.06 6.75 -30.19
C TYR A 272 28.96 5.58 -29.77
N GLU A 273 30.21 5.57 -30.21
CA GLU A 273 31.20 4.55 -29.85
C GLU A 273 31.39 4.47 -28.33
N LEU A 274 31.48 5.62 -27.66
CA LEU A 274 31.62 5.70 -26.21
C LEU A 274 30.37 5.22 -25.46
N VAL A 275 29.18 5.53 -25.98
CA VAL A 275 27.91 5.02 -25.41
C VAL A 275 27.83 3.51 -25.59
N TYR A 276 28.19 3.00 -26.76
CA TYR A 276 28.20 1.56 -27.05
C TYR A 276 29.15 0.80 -26.13
N GLU A 277 30.36 1.33 -25.88
CA GLU A 277 31.33 0.76 -24.93
C GLU A 277 30.83 0.79 -23.48
N ALA A 278 30.08 1.82 -23.09
CA ALA A 278 29.55 1.96 -21.73
C ALA A 278 28.32 1.08 -21.45
N LEU A 279 27.57 0.70 -22.50
CA LEU A 279 26.44 -0.20 -22.40
C LEU A 279 26.92 -1.65 -22.18
N PRO A 280 26.28 -2.44 -21.30
CA PRO A 280 26.69 -3.82 -21.06
C PRO A 280 26.11 -4.76 -22.14
N ILE A 281 26.40 -4.50 -23.42
CA ILE A 281 25.84 -5.21 -24.58
C ILE A 281 25.88 -6.75 -24.45
N PRO A 282 26.97 -7.38 -23.96
CA PRO A 282 26.99 -8.84 -23.76
C PRO A 282 25.95 -9.32 -22.75
N GLU A 283 25.72 -8.57 -21.67
CA GLU A 283 24.74 -8.90 -20.64
C GLU A 283 23.30 -8.65 -21.12
N LEU A 284 23.08 -7.54 -21.85
CA LEU A 284 21.79 -7.25 -22.48
C LEU A 284 21.40 -8.33 -23.47
N HIS A 285 22.36 -8.81 -24.28
CA HIS A 285 22.11 -9.88 -25.24
C HIS A 285 21.77 -11.21 -24.55
N ARG A 286 22.48 -11.55 -23.47
CA ARG A 286 22.20 -12.75 -22.66
C ARG A 286 20.82 -12.70 -22.01
N ASP A 287 20.42 -11.54 -21.52
CA ASP A 287 19.18 -11.36 -20.77
C ASP A 287 17.98 -11.03 -21.67
N ARG A 288 18.20 -10.77 -22.97
CA ARG A 288 17.26 -10.22 -23.95
C ARG A 288 15.82 -10.73 -23.83
N SER A 289 15.64 -12.04 -23.66
CA SER A 289 14.32 -12.68 -23.57
C SER A 289 13.56 -12.35 -22.28
N GLN A 290 14.23 -11.84 -21.25
CA GLN A 290 13.68 -11.52 -19.93
C GLN A 290 13.62 -10.01 -19.65
N ILE A 291 14.14 -9.17 -20.55
CA ILE A 291 14.14 -7.72 -20.37
C ILE A 291 12.76 -7.14 -20.71
N ALA A 292 12.10 -6.60 -19.69
CA ALA A 292 10.85 -5.89 -19.85
C ALA A 292 11.05 -4.53 -20.51
N ALA A 293 12.00 -3.74 -20.03
CA ALA A 293 12.27 -2.40 -20.55
C ALA A 293 13.70 -1.95 -20.21
N PHE A 294 14.21 -1.03 -21.01
CA PHE A 294 15.37 -0.21 -20.66
C PHE A 294 14.87 1.10 -20.05
N ILE A 295 15.41 1.51 -18.91
CA ILE A 295 15.16 2.80 -18.29
C ILE A 295 16.44 3.60 -18.40
N ILE A 296 16.39 4.74 -19.09
CA ILE A 296 17.57 5.46 -19.53
C ILE A 296 17.46 6.90 -19.08
N ASP A 297 18.43 7.35 -18.30
CA ASP A 297 18.61 8.78 -18.06
C ASP A 297 19.19 9.46 -19.31
N LEU A 298 18.74 10.69 -19.59
CA LEU A 298 19.22 11.46 -20.74
C LEU A 298 20.61 12.05 -20.47
N GLU A 299 20.93 12.31 -19.20
CA GLU A 299 22.06 13.12 -18.77
C GLU A 299 23.18 12.27 -18.15
N TRP A 300 23.98 11.58 -18.96
CA TRP A 300 25.12 10.82 -18.41
C TRP A 300 26.34 11.72 -18.25
N LEU A 301 26.89 11.79 -17.03
CA LEU A 301 28.18 12.44 -16.78
C LEU A 301 29.31 11.39 -16.67
N PRO A 302 30.55 11.74 -17.09
CA PRO A 302 31.69 10.87 -16.92
C PRO A 302 32.06 10.67 -15.44
N ALA A 303 32.58 9.49 -15.12
CA ALA A 303 33.00 9.13 -13.77
C ALA A 303 34.28 9.89 -13.37
N LEU A 304 34.30 10.44 -12.15
CA LEU A 304 35.43 11.21 -11.62
C LEU A 304 36.63 10.29 -11.35
N THR A 305 37.66 10.35 -12.19
CA THR A 305 38.91 9.58 -12.03
C THR A 305 40.15 10.43 -11.70
N GLY A 306 40.03 11.76 -11.59
CA GLY A 306 41.16 12.65 -11.25
C GLY A 306 40.89 14.13 -11.49
N ARG A 307 41.85 15.00 -11.09
CA ARG A 307 41.78 16.47 -11.19
C ARG A 307 41.59 16.95 -12.64
N SER A 308 40.38 17.35 -13.00
CA SER A 308 40.10 18.04 -14.26
C SER A 308 38.86 18.92 -14.09
N GLU A 309 39.06 20.24 -14.18
CA GLU A 309 38.01 21.24 -14.20
C GLU A 309 37.32 21.24 -15.58
N THR A 310 36.30 20.41 -15.75
CA THR A 310 35.46 20.50 -16.94
C THR A 310 34.52 21.71 -16.78
N LYS A 311 34.93 22.84 -17.38
CA LYS A 311 34.14 24.07 -17.53
C LYS A 311 32.77 23.78 -18.17
N GLU A 312 31.79 24.61 -17.84
CA GLU A 312 30.36 24.56 -18.25
C GLU A 312 30.11 24.29 -19.75
N LYS A 313 31.02 24.76 -20.62
CA LYS A 313 31.01 24.50 -22.07
C LYS A 313 31.09 23.01 -22.45
N ASN A 314 31.66 22.14 -21.60
CA ASN A 314 31.76 20.71 -21.89
C ASN A 314 30.50 19.93 -21.50
N ARG A 315 29.71 20.37 -20.50
CA ARG A 315 28.50 19.63 -20.05
C ARG A 315 27.41 19.56 -21.12
N GLN A 316 27.27 20.59 -21.95
CA GLN A 316 26.30 20.57 -23.07
C GLN A 316 26.56 19.42 -24.05
N ASN A 317 27.82 19.00 -24.23
CA ASN A 317 28.18 17.89 -25.12
C ASN A 317 27.75 16.52 -24.57
N TRP A 318 27.50 16.40 -23.26
CA TRP A 318 27.11 15.16 -22.58
C TRP A 318 25.59 14.99 -22.42
N LYS A 319 24.79 16.03 -22.66
CA LYS A 319 23.31 16.00 -22.60
C LYS A 319 22.65 15.04 -23.60
N LYS A 320 23.39 14.62 -24.65
CA LYS A 320 22.87 13.75 -25.72
C LYS A 320 23.19 12.27 -25.53
N MET A 321 23.84 11.89 -24.44
CA MET A 321 24.33 10.53 -24.24
C MET A 321 23.19 9.53 -24.08
N GLY A 322 22.17 9.84 -23.27
CA GLY A 322 21.02 8.95 -23.11
C GLY A 322 20.18 8.82 -24.38
N SER A 323 20.00 9.91 -25.16
CA SER A 323 19.31 9.83 -26.45
C SER A 323 20.05 8.97 -27.48
N ARG A 324 21.39 8.94 -27.45
CA ARG A 324 22.21 8.02 -28.27
C ARG A 324 22.14 6.58 -27.75
N ALA A 325 22.04 6.37 -26.43
CA ALA A 325 21.84 5.05 -25.86
C ALA A 325 20.49 4.46 -26.27
N ILE A 326 19.44 5.29 -26.25
CA ILE A 326 18.10 4.91 -26.74
C ILE A 326 18.18 4.48 -28.20
N ASP A 327 18.84 5.28 -29.06
CA ASP A 327 19.02 4.98 -30.49
C ASP A 327 19.72 3.61 -30.72
N ILE A 328 20.86 3.39 -30.05
CA ILE A 328 21.59 2.11 -30.12
C ILE A 328 20.72 0.94 -29.63
N LEU A 329 20.01 1.10 -28.51
CA LEU A 329 19.21 0.04 -27.93
C LEU A 329 17.95 -0.26 -28.75
N SER A 330 17.32 0.76 -29.34
CA SER A 330 16.18 0.61 -30.25
C SER A 330 16.58 -0.08 -31.56
N ASP A 331 17.80 0.14 -32.06
CA ASP A 331 18.32 -0.56 -33.23
C ASP A 331 18.68 -2.03 -32.93
N LEU A 332 19.36 -2.29 -31.81
CA LEU A 332 19.81 -3.65 -31.44
C LEU A 332 18.67 -4.53 -30.89
N TYR A 333 17.72 -3.92 -30.20
CA TYR A 333 16.64 -4.58 -29.47
C TYR A 333 15.28 -3.90 -29.71
N PRO A 334 14.81 -3.80 -30.97
CA PRO A 334 13.57 -3.09 -31.31
C PRO A 334 12.33 -3.63 -30.61
N GLU A 335 12.38 -4.87 -30.12
CA GLU A 335 11.30 -5.50 -29.39
C GLU A 335 11.24 -5.17 -27.88
N ILE A 336 12.27 -4.51 -27.32
CA ILE A 336 12.33 -4.07 -25.92
C ILE A 336 12.16 -2.54 -25.90
N PRO A 337 11.12 -2.00 -25.24
CA PRO A 337 10.93 -0.56 -25.19
C PRO A 337 11.97 0.12 -24.29
N SER A 338 12.47 1.24 -24.78
CA SER A 338 13.28 2.20 -24.03
C SER A 338 12.39 3.28 -23.42
N PHE A 339 12.59 3.54 -22.13
CA PHE A 339 11.88 4.57 -21.37
C PHE A 339 12.87 5.63 -20.90
N ILE A 340 12.52 6.89 -21.14
CA ILE A 340 13.29 8.04 -20.67
C ILE A 340 13.03 8.20 -19.16
N PHE A 341 14.07 8.41 -18.36
CA PHE A 341 13.94 8.71 -16.94
C PHE A 341 14.85 9.87 -16.57
N THR A 342 14.32 11.09 -16.63
CA THR A 342 15.14 12.31 -16.64
C THR A 342 14.68 13.34 -15.60
N GLY A 343 15.62 14.18 -15.17
CA GLY A 343 15.31 15.41 -14.43
C GLY A 343 14.91 16.58 -15.32
N LEU A 344 15.15 16.48 -16.65
CA LEU A 344 14.93 17.55 -17.61
C LEU A 344 13.44 17.81 -17.85
N GLN A 345 13.03 19.08 -17.79
CA GLN A 345 11.70 19.55 -18.27
C GLN A 345 11.46 19.11 -19.74
N PRO A 346 10.21 19.19 -20.26
CA PRO A 346 9.93 18.89 -21.66
C PRO A 346 10.85 19.75 -22.52
N SER A 347 11.83 19.12 -23.14
CA SER A 347 12.97 19.76 -23.77
C SER A 347 13.22 19.12 -25.12
N GLU A 348 14.00 19.78 -25.99
CA GLU A 348 14.37 19.23 -27.29
C GLU A 348 15.00 17.84 -27.13
N GLU A 349 15.69 17.58 -26.02
CA GLU A 349 16.32 16.30 -25.69
C GLU A 349 15.29 15.18 -25.46
N VAL A 350 14.17 15.46 -24.79
CA VAL A 350 13.07 14.49 -24.60
C VAL A 350 12.39 14.19 -25.92
N GLN A 351 12.17 15.22 -26.75
CA GLN A 351 11.60 15.03 -28.10
C GLN A 351 12.55 14.26 -29.01
N GLU A 352 13.85 14.56 -28.95
CA GLU A 352 14.91 13.86 -29.68
C GLU A 352 15.00 12.38 -29.25
N ALA A 353 14.90 12.10 -27.95
CA ALA A 353 14.87 10.74 -27.42
C ALA A 353 13.63 9.95 -27.86
N LEU A 354 12.44 10.57 -27.87
CA LEU A 354 11.21 9.97 -28.42
C LEU A 354 11.33 9.71 -29.93
N ALA A 355 11.92 10.65 -30.68
CA ALA A 355 12.16 10.49 -32.11
C ALA A 355 13.15 9.37 -32.43
N ARG A 356 14.09 9.08 -31.52
CA ARG A 356 15.10 8.01 -31.62
C ARG A 356 14.63 6.66 -31.08
N GLY A 357 13.33 6.50 -30.81
CA GLY A 357 12.74 5.20 -30.48
C GLY A 357 12.41 4.98 -28.99
N ALA A 358 12.51 6.00 -28.13
CA ALA A 358 11.93 5.88 -26.80
C ALA A 358 10.41 5.75 -26.86
N SER A 359 9.87 4.76 -26.15
CA SER A 359 8.44 4.48 -26.13
C SER A 359 7.67 5.41 -25.19
N TRP A 360 8.33 5.93 -24.15
CA TRP A 360 7.73 6.85 -23.16
C TRP A 360 8.82 7.58 -22.36
N GLY A 361 8.45 8.57 -21.54
CA GLY A 361 9.37 9.22 -20.60
C GLY A 361 8.81 9.47 -19.21
N PHE A 362 9.68 9.72 -18.23
CA PHE A 362 9.33 9.81 -16.82
C PHE A 362 10.23 10.81 -16.09
N TYR A 363 9.69 11.53 -15.11
CA TYR A 363 10.44 12.49 -14.30
C TYR A 363 11.07 11.83 -13.08
N LYS A 364 12.33 12.19 -12.83
CA LYS A 364 12.97 12.02 -11.52
C LYS A 364 12.31 12.98 -10.52
N GLU A 365 11.80 12.44 -9.40
CA GLU A 365 11.16 13.26 -8.35
C GLU A 365 12.14 14.25 -7.69
N LYS A 366 13.41 13.85 -7.60
CA LYS A 366 14.56 14.69 -7.23
C LYS A 366 15.69 14.48 -8.23
N THR A 367 16.15 15.55 -8.85
CA THR A 367 17.30 15.58 -9.75
C THR A 367 18.31 16.60 -9.25
N HIS A 368 19.58 16.38 -9.56
CA HIS A 368 20.66 17.34 -9.31
C HIS A 368 20.89 18.28 -10.51
N HIS A 369 20.22 18.05 -11.64
CA HIS A 369 20.35 18.85 -12.85
C HIS A 369 19.40 20.06 -12.82
N TYR A 370 19.97 21.25 -12.66
CA TYR A 370 19.44 22.62 -12.85
C TYR A 370 18.14 23.02 -12.11
N ALA A 371 18.11 24.28 -11.64
CA ALA A 371 16.94 24.90 -11.06
C ALA A 371 15.76 24.92 -12.04
N ARG A 372 14.56 24.61 -11.53
CA ARG A 372 13.29 24.63 -12.26
C ARG A 372 12.99 26.04 -12.82
N GLU A 373 13.39 26.33 -14.06
CA GLU A 373 12.71 27.39 -14.80
C GLU A 373 11.33 26.88 -15.22
N ARG A 374 10.31 27.63 -14.79
CA ARG A 374 8.89 27.31 -15.02
C ARG A 374 8.47 27.86 -16.36
N ALA A 375 8.60 27.09 -17.42
CA ALA A 375 7.84 27.36 -18.62
C ALA A 375 7.55 26.09 -19.45
N ALA A 376 6.29 26.02 -19.88
CA ALA A 376 5.84 25.41 -21.13
C ALA A 376 5.85 23.87 -21.29
N SER A 377 5.06 23.16 -20.49
CA SER A 377 4.02 22.22 -20.97
C SER A 377 3.49 21.36 -19.81
N LYS A 378 2.40 21.81 -19.18
CA LYS A 378 1.69 21.03 -18.13
C LYS A 378 1.21 19.67 -18.63
N GLN A 379 0.99 19.53 -19.93
CA GLN A 379 0.40 18.34 -20.54
C GLN A 379 1.41 17.18 -20.66
N LEU A 380 2.68 17.48 -20.98
CA LEU A 380 3.75 16.47 -20.93
C LEU A 380 4.14 16.15 -19.48
N ALA A 381 4.23 17.16 -18.61
CA ALA A 381 4.57 16.98 -17.19
C ALA A 381 3.67 15.97 -16.44
N GLU A 382 2.37 15.94 -16.77
CA GLU A 382 1.39 15.00 -16.19
C GLU A 382 1.47 13.58 -16.79
N GLN A 383 2.02 13.42 -18.00
CA GLN A 383 2.17 12.12 -18.67
C GLN A 383 3.39 11.32 -18.18
N LEU A 384 4.38 11.99 -17.60
CA LEU A 384 5.68 11.43 -17.21
C LEU A 384 5.77 11.16 -15.69
N THR A 385 4.67 10.83 -15.02
CA THR A 385 4.63 10.54 -13.56
C THR A 385 5.06 9.11 -13.21
N TYR A 386 5.52 8.88 -11.97
CA TYR A 386 5.89 7.55 -11.47
C TYR A 386 4.71 6.54 -11.50
N ILE A 387 3.46 7.01 -11.34
CA ILE A 387 2.27 6.14 -11.46
C ILE A 387 2.09 5.68 -12.91
N ASN A 388 2.29 6.58 -13.89
CA ASN A 388 2.27 6.20 -15.30
C ASN A 388 3.44 5.29 -15.66
N PHE A 389 4.60 5.50 -15.05
CA PHE A 389 5.77 4.64 -15.20
C PHE A 389 5.48 3.19 -14.83
N GLU A 390 4.89 2.95 -13.65
CA GLU A 390 4.51 1.59 -13.26
C GLU A 390 3.41 1.00 -14.15
N GLN A 391 2.45 1.81 -14.61
CA GLN A 391 1.42 1.36 -15.54
C GLN A 391 2.01 0.95 -16.90
N GLN A 392 2.92 1.76 -17.46
CA GLN A 392 3.54 1.47 -18.75
C GLN A 392 4.50 0.28 -18.64
N LEU A 393 5.29 0.17 -17.57
CA LEU A 393 6.07 -1.03 -17.29
C LEU A 393 5.17 -2.27 -17.20
N THR A 394 4.07 -2.20 -16.46
CA THR A 394 3.13 -3.33 -16.32
C THR A 394 2.48 -3.71 -17.66
N ARG A 395 2.13 -2.72 -18.50
CA ARG A 395 1.60 -2.97 -19.86
C ARG A 395 2.64 -3.60 -20.77
N THR A 396 3.85 -3.05 -20.81
CA THR A 396 4.96 -3.61 -21.58
C THR A 396 5.22 -5.05 -21.19
N VAL A 397 5.25 -5.32 -19.89
CA VAL A 397 5.42 -6.65 -19.35
C VAL A 397 4.26 -7.55 -19.78
N ALA A 398 3.02 -7.07 -19.72
CA ALA A 398 1.85 -7.81 -20.19
C ALA A 398 1.88 -8.12 -21.69
N VAL A 399 2.42 -7.20 -22.50
CA VAL A 399 2.59 -7.37 -23.95
C VAL A 399 3.74 -8.32 -24.27
N ARG A 400 4.86 -8.24 -23.54
CA ARG A 400 6.05 -9.07 -23.76
C ARG A 400 5.91 -10.49 -23.22
N TYR A 401 5.22 -10.65 -22.10
CA TYR A 401 5.19 -11.90 -21.32
C TYR A 401 3.79 -12.49 -21.14
N GLY A 402 2.73 -11.83 -21.64
CA GLY A 402 1.35 -12.14 -21.29
C GLY A 402 0.93 -11.46 -19.99
N SER A 403 -0.37 -11.35 -19.75
CA SER A 403 -0.90 -10.70 -18.54
C SER A 403 -0.27 -11.29 -17.29
N TYR A 404 0.35 -10.43 -16.47
CA TYR A 404 0.96 -10.75 -15.17
C TYR A 404 -0.05 -11.23 -14.10
N GLU A 405 -1.24 -11.66 -14.52
CA GLU A 405 -2.39 -11.82 -13.65
C GLU A 405 -2.37 -13.06 -12.78
N GLU A 406 -1.46 -14.01 -13.03
CA GLU A 406 -1.41 -15.21 -12.22
C GLU A 406 -0.29 -15.09 -11.20
N VAL A 407 -0.63 -14.47 -10.05
CA VAL A 407 -0.10 -15.05 -8.81
C VAL A 407 -0.50 -16.54 -8.87
N PRO A 408 0.44 -17.49 -8.85
CA PRO A 408 0.24 -18.83 -9.42
C PRO A 408 -0.79 -19.73 -8.70
N PHE A 409 -1.54 -19.19 -7.75
CA PHE A 409 -2.47 -19.94 -6.91
C PHE A 409 -3.80 -19.20 -6.65
N PRO A 410 -4.56 -18.74 -7.66
CA PRO A 410 -5.88 -18.14 -7.42
C PRO A 410 -6.85 -19.13 -6.73
N GLU A 411 -6.61 -20.43 -6.88
CA GLU A 411 -7.41 -21.51 -6.26
C GLU A 411 -7.04 -21.80 -4.80
N GLN A 412 -6.02 -21.18 -4.21
CA GLN A 412 -5.63 -21.48 -2.83
C GLN A 412 -6.70 -21.12 -1.79
N LEU A 413 -7.60 -20.18 -2.10
CA LEU A 413 -8.61 -19.72 -1.16
C LEU A 413 -9.79 -20.70 -1.14
N ALA A 414 -9.88 -21.50 -0.09
CA ALA A 414 -11.02 -22.38 0.15
C ALA A 414 -12.11 -21.65 0.93
N LEU A 415 -13.05 -21.05 0.19
CA LEU A 415 -14.19 -20.32 0.77
C LEU A 415 -15.45 -21.21 0.84
N ASN A 416 -15.60 -21.98 1.91
CA ASN A 416 -16.73 -22.90 2.05
C ASN A 416 -17.99 -22.21 2.60
N SER A 417 -19.06 -22.10 1.78
CA SER A 417 -20.35 -21.52 2.17
C SER A 417 -21.15 -22.33 3.20
N SER A 418 -20.72 -23.55 3.54
CA SER A 418 -21.29 -24.30 4.67
C SER A 418 -20.73 -23.86 6.03
N THR A 419 -19.54 -23.23 6.04
CA THR A 419 -18.91 -22.74 7.28
C THR A 419 -19.45 -21.36 7.67
N PRO A 420 -19.58 -21.04 8.98
CA PRO A 420 -20.00 -19.71 9.43
C PRO A 420 -19.11 -18.57 8.89
N ALA A 421 -17.78 -18.75 8.96
CA ALA A 421 -16.81 -17.78 8.47
C ALA A 421 -16.94 -17.57 6.95
N GLY A 422 -17.05 -18.66 6.17
CA GLY A 422 -17.24 -18.57 4.73
C GLY A 422 -18.54 -17.83 4.35
N ARG A 423 -19.68 -18.17 4.98
CA ARG A 423 -20.95 -17.44 4.76
C ARG A 423 -20.84 -15.96 5.05
N GLN A 424 -20.20 -15.61 6.17
CA GLN A 424 -20.09 -14.23 6.61
C GLN A 424 -19.19 -13.42 5.68
N LEU A 425 -18.05 -13.99 5.23
CA LEU A 425 -17.15 -13.33 4.30
C LEU A 425 -17.80 -13.13 2.93
N ILE A 426 -18.49 -14.15 2.41
CA ILE A 426 -19.28 -14.06 1.16
C ILE A 426 -20.29 -12.90 1.25
N LYS A 427 -21.02 -12.82 2.37
CA LYS A 427 -22.03 -11.77 2.61
C LYS A 427 -21.39 -10.38 2.69
N GLN A 428 -20.29 -10.22 3.43
CA GLN A 428 -19.63 -8.92 3.61
C GLN A 428 -19.04 -8.37 2.31
N LEU A 429 -18.35 -9.22 1.54
CA LEU A 429 -17.71 -8.84 0.28
C LEU A 429 -18.63 -8.94 -0.94
N LYS A 430 -19.90 -9.34 -0.73
CA LYS A 430 -20.92 -9.51 -1.77
C LYS A 430 -20.47 -10.43 -2.92
N ILE A 431 -19.75 -11.50 -2.56
CA ILE A 431 -19.23 -12.50 -3.50
C ILE A 431 -20.37 -13.38 -4.00
N LYS A 432 -20.42 -13.62 -5.32
CA LYS A 432 -21.33 -14.61 -5.91
C LYS A 432 -20.68 -15.99 -5.99
N PRO A 433 -21.33 -17.05 -5.50
CA PRO A 433 -20.88 -18.42 -5.76
C PRO A 433 -21.18 -18.82 -7.22
N PRO A 434 -20.32 -19.62 -7.88
CA PRO A 434 -19.06 -20.19 -7.39
C PRO A 434 -17.92 -19.15 -7.29
N ILE A 435 -16.95 -19.39 -6.41
CA ILE A 435 -15.81 -18.48 -6.20
C ILE A 435 -15.00 -18.36 -7.49
N GLY A 436 -14.57 -17.15 -7.85
CA GLY A 436 -13.88 -16.86 -9.10
C GLY A 436 -14.82 -16.48 -10.24
N SER A 437 -16.15 -16.52 -10.02
CA SER A 437 -17.15 -16.18 -11.05
C SER A 437 -17.41 -14.67 -11.19
N ASP A 438 -16.99 -13.85 -10.23
CA ASP A 438 -17.21 -12.41 -10.24
C ASP A 438 -15.96 -11.61 -9.85
N PHE A 439 -15.93 -10.32 -10.22
CA PHE A 439 -14.76 -9.47 -9.93
C PHE A 439 -14.41 -9.38 -8.44
N PRO A 440 -15.37 -9.27 -7.49
CA PRO A 440 -15.04 -9.29 -6.07
C PRO A 440 -14.36 -10.58 -5.60
N SER A 441 -14.80 -11.75 -6.08
CA SER A 441 -14.14 -13.02 -5.72
C SER A 441 -12.75 -13.15 -6.32
N LEU A 442 -12.56 -12.76 -7.59
CA LEU A 442 -11.24 -12.73 -8.23
C LEU A 442 -10.29 -11.75 -7.52
N ALA A 443 -10.80 -10.57 -7.13
CA ALA A 443 -10.03 -9.58 -6.38
C ALA A 443 -9.62 -10.14 -5.00
N LEU A 444 -10.51 -10.84 -4.31
CA LEU A 444 -10.18 -11.50 -3.05
C LEU A 444 -9.12 -12.59 -3.23
N GLN A 445 -9.25 -13.44 -4.26
CA GLN A 445 -8.24 -14.46 -4.56
C GLN A 445 -6.86 -13.86 -4.82
N LYS A 446 -6.80 -12.82 -5.67
CA LYS A 446 -5.56 -12.05 -5.93
C LYS A 446 -5.01 -11.42 -4.66
N ALA A 447 -5.85 -10.92 -3.76
CA ALA A 447 -5.43 -10.35 -2.48
C ALA A 447 -4.77 -11.39 -1.58
N ILE A 448 -5.43 -12.53 -1.39
CA ILE A 448 -4.91 -13.63 -0.57
C ILE A 448 -3.60 -14.16 -1.17
N ALA A 449 -3.52 -14.25 -2.50
CA ALA A 449 -2.31 -14.67 -3.20
C ALA A 449 -1.15 -13.70 -3.06
N GLY A 450 -1.40 -12.40 -3.08
CA GLY A 450 -0.39 -11.39 -2.78
C GLY A 450 0.11 -11.43 -1.34
N LEU A 451 -0.76 -11.74 -0.37
CA LEU A 451 -0.40 -11.77 1.06
C LEU A 451 0.26 -13.08 1.49
N LEU A 452 -0.15 -14.21 0.90
CA LEU A 452 0.24 -15.56 1.31
C LEU A 452 0.74 -16.38 0.11
N PRO A 453 1.78 -15.94 -0.62
CA PRO A 453 2.23 -16.61 -1.84
C PRO A 453 2.79 -18.01 -1.62
N ALA A 454 3.20 -18.31 -0.37
CA ALA A 454 3.75 -19.61 0.01
C ALA A 454 2.68 -20.60 0.49
N ALA A 455 1.40 -20.23 0.59
CA ALA A 455 0.37 -21.16 1.03
C ALA A 455 -0.14 -22.00 -0.16
N THR A 456 -0.35 -23.31 0.04
CA THR A 456 -1.06 -24.17 -0.91
C THR A 456 -2.58 -24.11 -0.71
N LEU A 457 -3.03 -23.82 0.52
CA LEU A 457 -4.43 -23.70 0.89
C LEU A 457 -4.59 -22.61 1.96
N VAL A 458 -5.63 -21.79 1.84
CA VAL A 458 -5.97 -20.72 2.78
C VAL A 458 -7.45 -20.82 3.11
N GLU A 459 -7.76 -21.06 4.38
CA GLU A 459 -9.15 -21.21 4.87
C GLU A 459 -9.51 -20.06 5.83
N PRO A 460 -10.61 -19.32 5.60
CA PRO A 460 -11.13 -18.38 6.58
C PRO A 460 -11.65 -19.11 7.83
N VAL A 461 -11.16 -18.73 9.00
CA VAL A 461 -11.52 -19.37 10.28
C VAL A 461 -12.53 -18.54 11.07
N LYS A 462 -12.37 -17.22 11.08
CA LYS A 462 -13.27 -16.29 11.77
C LYS A 462 -13.35 -14.98 11.01
N VAL A 463 -14.55 -14.44 10.86
CA VAL A 463 -14.77 -13.11 10.28
C VAL A 463 -15.24 -12.18 11.38
N ILE A 464 -14.52 -11.09 11.61
CA ILE A 464 -14.89 -10.08 12.59
C ILE A 464 -15.84 -9.09 11.90
N SER A 465 -17.02 -8.86 12.47
CA SER A 465 -17.95 -7.87 11.95
C SER A 465 -17.51 -6.44 12.27
N THR A 466 -17.75 -5.57 11.28
CA THR A 466 -17.40 -4.14 11.16
C THR A 466 -17.08 -3.39 12.47
N GLY A 467 -15.79 -3.10 12.67
CA GLY A 467 -15.36 -1.91 13.39
C GLY A 467 -15.76 -0.64 12.63
N LYS A 468 -15.43 0.54 13.18
CA LYS A 468 -15.71 1.84 12.53
C LYS A 468 -14.75 2.16 11.37
N SER A 469 -13.80 1.27 11.04
CA SER A 469 -12.95 1.41 9.86
C SER A 469 -13.71 1.29 8.55
N LEU A 470 -13.13 1.86 7.48
CA LEU A 470 -13.66 1.73 6.12
C LEU A 470 -13.42 0.34 5.51
N ALA A 471 -13.05 -0.65 6.34
CA ALA A 471 -12.80 -2.01 5.92
C ALA A 471 -14.07 -2.66 5.37
N GLN A 472 -13.98 -3.22 4.16
CA GLN A 472 -15.05 -4.05 3.63
C GLN A 472 -15.08 -5.44 4.31
N ALA A 473 -13.93 -5.95 4.77
CA ALA A 473 -13.86 -7.19 5.55
C ALA A 473 -12.61 -7.27 6.44
N THR A 474 -12.75 -7.88 7.61
CA THR A 474 -11.67 -8.21 8.55
C THR A 474 -11.85 -9.64 9.02
N PHE A 475 -10.84 -10.50 8.83
CA PHE A 475 -10.99 -11.94 9.07
C PHE A 475 -9.66 -12.62 9.33
N PHE A 476 -9.70 -13.75 10.05
CA PHE A 476 -8.55 -14.63 10.25
C PHE A 476 -8.55 -15.74 9.21
N VAL A 477 -7.37 -16.04 8.69
CA VAL A 477 -7.16 -17.16 7.78
C VAL A 477 -6.10 -18.12 8.30
N LYS A 478 -6.29 -19.39 8.00
CA LYS A 478 -5.35 -20.46 8.30
C LYS A 478 -4.67 -20.93 7.02
N PRO A 479 -3.41 -20.55 6.79
CA PRO A 479 -2.65 -21.04 5.65
C PRO A 479 -2.07 -22.44 5.92
N THR A 480 -1.96 -23.25 4.88
CA THR A 480 -1.30 -24.56 4.87
C THR A 480 -0.28 -24.57 3.74
N PHE A 481 0.90 -25.16 3.95
CA PHE A 481 1.93 -25.35 2.92
C PHE A 481 2.40 -26.81 2.92
N GLN A 482 2.28 -27.50 1.78
CA GLN A 482 2.73 -28.90 1.63
C GLN A 482 2.17 -29.87 2.70
N GLY A 483 0.95 -29.59 3.19
CA GLY A 483 0.30 -30.38 4.25
C GLY A 483 0.58 -29.88 5.67
N ASP A 484 1.60 -29.04 5.86
CA ASP A 484 1.93 -28.45 7.15
C ASP A 484 1.10 -27.19 7.42
N ARG A 485 0.59 -27.10 8.65
CA ARG A 485 -0.19 -25.95 9.12
C ARG A 485 0.77 -24.81 9.45
N LEU A 486 0.58 -23.68 8.77
CA LEU A 486 1.27 -22.44 9.10
C LEU A 486 0.48 -21.68 10.16
N ALA A 487 1.16 -20.76 10.85
CA ALA A 487 0.51 -19.89 11.81
C ALA A 487 -0.60 -19.06 11.14
N THR A 488 -1.72 -18.91 11.84
CA THR A 488 -2.88 -18.17 11.35
C THR A 488 -2.52 -16.68 11.17
N ARG A 489 -3.26 -15.99 10.28
CA ARG A 489 -3.03 -14.59 9.92
C ARG A 489 -4.30 -13.78 10.02
N PHE A 490 -4.20 -12.54 10.49
CA PHE A 490 -5.31 -11.58 10.46
C PHE A 490 -5.24 -10.78 9.16
N ILE A 491 -6.30 -10.78 8.36
CA ILE A 491 -6.38 -10.10 7.07
C ILE A 491 -7.48 -9.04 7.12
N LYS A 492 -7.16 -7.88 6.56
CA LYS A 492 -8.08 -6.75 6.39
C LYS A 492 -8.13 -6.35 4.92
N ILE A 493 -9.34 -6.24 4.38
CA ILE A 493 -9.65 -5.73 3.05
C ILE A 493 -10.36 -4.39 3.23
N ALA A 494 -9.75 -3.31 2.73
CA ALA A 494 -10.29 -1.95 2.77
C ALA A 494 -10.07 -1.26 1.40
N PRO A 495 -10.60 -0.06 1.13
CA PRO A 495 -10.10 0.77 0.03
C PRO A 495 -8.58 0.92 0.11
N TRP A 496 -7.89 0.89 -1.03
CA TRP A 496 -6.42 0.90 -1.10
C TRP A 496 -5.76 1.98 -0.24
N LEU A 497 -6.27 3.22 -0.31
CA LEU A 497 -5.74 4.35 0.46
C LEU A 497 -5.90 4.17 1.98
N SER A 498 -7.00 3.56 2.43
CA SER A 498 -7.23 3.24 3.85
C SER A 498 -6.20 2.23 4.34
N ILE A 499 -5.98 1.16 3.57
CA ILE A 499 -4.98 0.15 3.88
C ILE A 499 -3.56 0.75 3.90
N GLN A 500 -3.21 1.59 2.92
CA GLN A 500 -1.89 2.25 2.90
C GLN A 500 -1.68 3.14 4.12
N LYS A 501 -2.69 3.93 4.50
CA LYS A 501 -2.63 4.79 5.68
C LYS A 501 -2.43 3.97 6.95
N GLU A 502 -3.17 2.88 7.10
CA GLU A 502 -3.04 1.97 8.24
C GLU A 502 -1.66 1.30 8.27
N TYR A 503 -1.13 0.85 7.12
CA TYR A 503 0.21 0.28 7.05
C TYR A 503 1.31 1.29 7.42
N GLN A 504 1.18 2.54 6.98
CA GLN A 504 2.09 3.62 7.37
C GLN A 504 2.01 3.91 8.87
N ALA A 505 0.80 3.92 9.44
CA ALA A 505 0.61 4.11 10.87
C ALA A 505 1.21 2.93 11.66
N TYR A 506 1.05 1.71 11.16
CA TYR A 506 1.74 0.54 11.70
C TYR A 506 3.26 0.74 11.70
N GLN A 507 3.89 1.07 10.57
CA GLN A 507 5.35 1.21 10.46
C GLN A 507 5.90 2.31 11.38
N ARG A 508 5.21 3.45 11.49
CA ARG A 508 5.69 4.62 12.24
C ARG A 508 5.39 4.53 13.73
N VAL A 509 4.23 3.98 14.08
CA VAL A 509 3.69 4.06 15.44
C VAL A 509 3.71 2.72 16.15
N ILE A 510 3.15 1.69 15.52
CA ILE A 510 2.94 0.37 16.14
C ILE A 510 4.22 -0.47 16.16
N GLN A 511 4.83 -0.69 14.99
CA GLN A 511 6.02 -1.54 14.83
C GLN A 511 7.17 -1.19 15.79
N PRO A 512 7.52 0.09 16.02
CA PRO A 512 8.62 0.44 16.93
C PRO A 512 8.30 0.25 18.42
N ARG A 513 7.02 0.04 18.78
CA ARG A 513 6.53 0.04 20.17
C ARG A 513 5.92 -1.29 20.59
N LEU A 514 5.40 -2.07 19.64
CA LEU A 514 4.77 -3.37 19.85
C LEU A 514 5.43 -4.41 18.94
N ASN A 515 6.51 -5.03 19.43
CA ASN A 515 7.29 -6.02 18.68
C ASN A 515 6.52 -7.32 18.37
N SER A 516 5.37 -7.53 18.99
CA SER A 516 4.49 -8.69 18.75
C SER A 516 3.66 -8.58 17.47
N TYR A 517 3.72 -7.46 16.75
CA TYR A 517 2.97 -7.21 15.52
C TYR A 517 3.90 -7.11 14.32
N THR A 518 3.73 -7.99 13.34
CA THR A 518 4.30 -7.82 12.00
C THR A 518 3.18 -7.61 10.99
N ALA A 519 3.36 -6.71 10.03
CA ALA A 519 2.36 -6.47 9.00
C ALA A 519 2.95 -6.56 7.58
N SER A 520 2.18 -7.12 6.66
CA SER A 520 2.50 -7.26 5.25
C SER A 520 1.35 -6.73 4.41
N LEU A 521 1.66 -5.92 3.41
CA LEU A 521 0.71 -5.24 2.55
C LEU A 521 0.75 -5.85 1.14
N VAL A 522 -0.41 -6.05 0.49
CA VAL A 522 -0.41 -6.23 -0.97
C VAL A 522 0.04 -4.92 -1.58
N GLN A 523 1.19 -4.89 -2.24
CA GLN A 523 1.87 -3.63 -2.59
C GLN A 523 1.17 -2.83 -3.70
N LYS A 524 0.21 -3.43 -4.43
CA LYS A 524 -0.53 -2.79 -5.51
C LYS A 524 -2.05 -2.81 -5.23
N PRO A 525 -2.78 -1.75 -5.63
CA PRO A 525 -4.24 -1.76 -5.59
C PRO A 525 -4.79 -2.90 -6.45
N ILE A 526 -5.74 -3.65 -5.91
CA ILE A 526 -6.42 -4.74 -6.61
C ILE A 526 -7.68 -4.17 -7.26
N LEU A 527 -7.72 -4.23 -8.59
CA LEU A 527 -8.86 -3.74 -9.36
C LEU A 527 -10.07 -4.65 -9.16
N THR A 528 -11.23 -4.04 -8.93
CA THR A 528 -12.52 -4.75 -8.80
C THR A 528 -13.32 -4.77 -10.11
N GLY A 529 -12.62 -4.71 -11.25
CA GLY A 529 -13.15 -4.86 -12.61
C GLY A 529 -13.19 -3.58 -13.45
N ASP A 530 -13.01 -3.74 -14.77
CA ASP A 530 -12.94 -2.65 -15.77
C ASP A 530 -14.28 -1.97 -16.08
N ASN A 531 -15.40 -2.59 -15.67
CA ASN A 531 -16.77 -2.09 -15.83
C ASN A 531 -17.41 -1.64 -14.50
N SER A 532 -16.63 -1.52 -13.41
CA SER A 532 -17.16 -0.91 -12.19
C SER A 532 -17.63 0.51 -12.53
N PRO A 533 -18.92 0.85 -12.35
CA PRO A 533 -19.45 2.16 -12.71
C PRO A 533 -18.61 3.21 -12.01
N SER A 534 -17.96 4.07 -12.80
CA SER A 534 -17.02 5.13 -12.41
C SER A 534 -17.19 5.55 -10.94
N GLY A 535 -16.38 5.00 -10.04
CA GLY A 535 -16.40 5.43 -8.63
C GLY A 535 -16.23 4.39 -7.53
N GLU A 536 -15.94 3.11 -7.81
CA GLU A 536 -15.50 2.20 -6.73
C GLU A 536 -13.97 2.20 -6.63
N MET A 537 -13.46 2.43 -5.41
CA MET A 537 -12.03 2.51 -5.13
C MET A 537 -11.43 1.11 -5.18
N PRO A 538 -10.22 0.93 -5.74
CA PRO A 538 -9.55 -0.36 -5.75
C PRO A 538 -9.35 -0.88 -4.33
N TRP A 539 -9.34 -2.20 -4.18
CA TRP A 539 -9.10 -2.84 -2.90
C TRP A 539 -7.63 -2.79 -2.53
N GLY A 540 -7.37 -2.59 -1.24
CA GLY A 540 -6.13 -2.96 -0.60
C GLY A 540 -6.34 -4.14 0.31
N ALA A 541 -5.25 -4.83 0.63
CA ALA A 541 -5.26 -5.91 1.58
C ALA A 541 -4.03 -5.84 2.49
N LEU A 542 -4.26 -5.94 3.79
CA LEU A 542 -3.25 -5.89 4.83
C LEU A 542 -3.32 -7.16 5.66
N MET A 543 -2.18 -7.79 5.91
CA MET A 543 -2.05 -8.95 6.75
C MET A 543 -1.25 -8.60 7.99
N TYR A 544 -1.72 -9.01 9.17
CA TYR A 544 -0.95 -8.99 10.40
C TYR A 544 -0.59 -10.41 10.83
N SER A 545 0.65 -10.58 11.28
CA SER A 545 1.08 -11.74 12.07
C SER A 545 1.28 -11.28 13.51
N LEU A 546 0.62 -11.99 14.42
CA LEU A 546 0.59 -11.67 15.84
C LEU A 546 1.45 -12.71 16.57
N ALA A 547 2.68 -12.36 16.91
CA ALA A 547 3.64 -13.28 17.49
C ALA A 547 3.22 -13.67 18.91
N GLY A 548 3.07 -14.97 19.17
CA GLY A 548 2.60 -15.48 20.47
C GLY A 548 1.07 -15.50 20.62
N PHE A 549 0.32 -15.15 19.57
CA PHE A 549 -1.13 -15.25 19.56
C PHE A 549 -1.58 -16.73 19.47
N PRO A 550 -2.53 -17.19 20.29
CA PRO A 550 -2.87 -18.60 20.39
C PRO A 550 -3.62 -19.11 19.16
N GLU A 551 -3.40 -20.38 18.81
CA GLU A 551 -3.96 -21.00 17.59
C GLU A 551 -5.48 -21.28 17.65
N GLU A 552 -6.15 -20.95 18.75
CA GLU A 552 -7.59 -21.14 18.96
C GLU A 552 -8.45 -19.93 18.51
N TYR A 553 -8.24 -19.45 17.28
CA TYR A 553 -8.87 -18.21 16.78
C TYR A 553 -10.40 -18.21 16.73
N GLN A 554 -11.01 -19.39 16.63
CA GLN A 554 -12.46 -19.57 16.72
C GLN A 554 -13.03 -19.20 18.11
N ASN A 555 -12.18 -19.26 19.15
CA ASN A 555 -12.50 -18.93 20.54
C ASN A 555 -12.05 -17.52 20.93
N LEU A 556 -11.79 -16.64 19.95
CA LEU A 556 -11.55 -15.24 20.25
C LEU A 556 -12.83 -14.54 20.65
N TYR A 557 -12.74 -13.65 21.62
CA TYR A 557 -13.83 -12.78 22.03
C TYR A 557 -13.35 -11.33 21.96
N SER A 558 -14.13 -10.44 21.36
CA SER A 558 -13.89 -9.01 21.56
C SER A 558 -14.15 -8.63 23.01
N LEU A 559 -13.63 -7.48 23.47
CA LEU A 559 -13.97 -6.95 24.78
C LEU A 559 -15.48 -6.73 24.91
N ASN A 560 -16.15 -6.36 23.81
CA ASN A 560 -17.61 -6.29 23.79
C ASN A 560 -18.24 -7.66 24.12
N GLU A 561 -17.84 -8.72 23.42
CA GLU A 561 -18.36 -10.08 23.64
C GLU A 561 -18.06 -10.58 25.06
N LEU A 562 -16.85 -10.30 25.58
CA LEU A 562 -16.52 -10.67 26.96
C LEU A 562 -17.38 -9.92 27.99
N LEU A 563 -17.62 -8.62 27.78
CA LEU A 563 -18.53 -7.85 28.63
C LEU A 563 -19.94 -8.48 28.59
N GLU A 564 -20.49 -8.77 27.41
CA GLU A 564 -21.80 -9.42 27.29
C GLU A 564 -21.87 -10.77 28.05
N LEU A 565 -20.79 -11.55 28.02
CA LEU A 565 -20.73 -12.88 28.64
C LEU A 565 -20.49 -12.87 30.15
N GLN A 566 -19.85 -11.83 30.68
CA GLN A 566 -19.33 -11.84 32.05
C GLN A 566 -19.98 -10.78 32.95
N ILE A 567 -20.51 -9.70 32.40
CA ILE A 567 -21.00 -8.58 33.19
C ILE A 567 -22.13 -8.97 34.14
N GLU A 568 -22.91 -10.00 33.82
CA GLU A 568 -24.03 -10.48 34.65
C GLU A 568 -23.64 -11.57 35.66
N LYS A 569 -22.39 -12.04 35.64
CA LYS A 569 -21.93 -13.12 36.50
C LYS A 569 -21.35 -12.58 37.80
N VAL A 570 -21.57 -13.32 38.89
CA VAL A 570 -20.89 -13.06 40.17
C VAL A 570 -19.39 -13.29 39.98
N GLY A 571 -18.57 -12.29 40.33
CA GLY A 571 -17.12 -12.30 40.06
C GLY A 571 -16.73 -11.98 38.60
N GLY A 572 -17.70 -11.64 37.75
CA GLY A 572 -17.45 -11.24 36.37
C GLY A 572 -16.64 -9.94 36.27
N ASP A 573 -16.80 -9.02 37.21
CA ASP A 573 -15.96 -7.84 37.38
C ASP A 573 -14.49 -8.20 37.57
N VAL A 574 -14.17 -9.14 38.45
CA VAL A 574 -12.78 -9.58 38.70
C VAL A 574 -12.17 -10.14 37.41
N PHE A 575 -12.91 -10.99 36.69
CA PHE A 575 -12.47 -11.57 35.43
C PHE A 575 -12.21 -10.50 34.34
N LEU A 576 -13.09 -9.50 34.23
CA LEU A 576 -12.99 -8.42 33.26
C LEU A 576 -11.86 -7.44 33.63
N LEU A 577 -11.74 -7.11 34.92
CA LEU A 577 -10.72 -6.21 35.45
C LEU A 577 -9.32 -6.78 35.27
N GLU A 578 -9.11 -8.06 35.57
CA GLU A 578 -7.82 -8.72 35.33
C GLU A 578 -7.40 -8.56 33.86
N ARG A 579 -8.31 -8.85 32.94
CA ARG A 579 -8.06 -8.79 31.50
C ARG A 579 -7.80 -7.38 30.99
N LEU A 580 -8.67 -6.46 31.37
CA LEU A 580 -8.54 -5.07 30.97
C LEU A 580 -7.27 -4.48 31.55
N SER A 581 -7.01 -4.63 32.85
CA SER A 581 -5.81 -4.08 33.50
C SER A 581 -4.52 -4.63 32.87
N ASN A 582 -4.47 -5.94 32.59
CA ASN A 582 -3.34 -6.54 31.89
C ASN A 582 -3.14 -5.95 30.48
N THR A 583 -4.22 -5.67 29.76
CA THR A 583 -4.17 -5.05 28.42
C THR A 583 -3.73 -3.58 28.48
N LEU A 584 -4.28 -2.82 29.42
CA LEU A 584 -3.86 -1.44 29.68
C LEU A 584 -2.36 -1.39 30.01
N ASP A 585 -1.88 -2.33 30.82
CA ASP A 585 -0.51 -2.34 31.34
C ASP A 585 0.52 -2.88 30.35
N LYS A 586 0.18 -3.92 29.59
CA LYS A 586 1.13 -4.60 28.70
C LYS A 586 1.04 -4.14 27.26
N VAL A 587 -0.03 -3.45 26.86
CA VAL A 587 -0.23 -3.01 25.47
C VAL A 587 -0.38 -1.48 25.36
N LEU A 588 -1.33 -0.86 26.07
CA LEU A 588 -1.55 0.58 25.95
C LEU A 588 -0.45 1.41 26.62
N TRP A 589 0.01 1.01 27.81
CA TRP A 589 1.05 1.72 28.53
C TRP A 589 2.37 1.84 27.71
N PRO A 590 2.90 0.75 27.11
CA PRO A 590 4.06 0.86 26.21
C PRO A 590 3.85 1.81 25.03
N LEU A 591 2.65 1.87 24.45
CA LEU A 591 2.32 2.82 23.39
C LEU A 591 2.43 4.28 23.89
N TYR A 592 1.88 4.56 25.07
CA TYR A 592 1.80 5.92 25.62
C TYR A 592 3.06 6.41 26.33
N GLN A 593 3.94 5.51 26.78
CA GLN A 593 5.12 5.82 27.59
C GLN A 593 6.00 6.92 26.96
N SER A 594 6.14 6.90 25.64
CA SER A 594 6.91 7.91 24.88
C SER A 594 6.30 9.32 24.90
N GLY A 595 4.99 9.43 25.11
CA GLY A 595 4.27 10.69 25.27
C GLY A 595 4.26 11.18 26.70
N ILE A 596 4.02 10.28 27.66
CA ILE A 596 3.90 10.57 29.10
C ILE A 596 5.22 11.05 29.71
N SER A 597 6.35 10.60 29.15
CA SER A 597 7.68 11.08 29.56
C SER A 597 7.95 12.53 29.16
N LYS A 598 7.12 13.13 28.28
CA LYS A 598 7.25 14.52 27.84
C LYS A 598 6.31 15.42 28.66
N PRO A 599 6.65 16.71 28.85
CA PRO A 599 5.74 17.67 29.45
C PRO A 599 4.43 17.79 28.67
N ALA A 600 3.32 18.01 29.38
CA ALA A 600 2.04 18.32 28.77
C ALA A 600 2.17 19.55 27.84
N GLN A 601 1.61 19.45 26.64
CA GLN A 601 1.66 20.52 25.65
C GLN A 601 0.42 21.39 25.78
N LYS A 602 0.56 22.70 25.60
CA LYS A 602 -0.55 23.64 25.58
C LYS A 602 -0.96 23.91 24.14
N GLN A 603 -2.19 23.54 23.77
CA GLN A 603 -2.71 23.73 22.41
C GLN A 603 -4.16 24.22 22.46
N PRO A 604 -4.69 24.85 21.38
CA PRO A 604 -6.11 25.18 21.27
C PRO A 604 -6.98 23.94 21.52
N LEU A 605 -8.07 24.09 22.28
CA LEU A 605 -9.00 23.00 22.60
C LEU A 605 -9.46 22.29 21.33
N TRP A 606 -9.83 23.04 20.30
CA TRP A 606 -10.30 22.50 19.02
C TRP A 606 -9.23 21.72 18.25
N ARG A 607 -7.95 21.98 18.50
CA ARG A 607 -6.86 21.18 17.95
C ARG A 607 -6.82 19.81 18.62
N TRP A 608 -7.01 19.76 19.93
CA TRP A 608 -7.19 18.51 20.65
C TRP A 608 -8.43 17.77 20.19
N LEU A 609 -9.58 18.45 20.17
CA LEU A 609 -10.87 17.88 19.80
C LEU A 609 -10.95 17.48 18.32
N GLY A 610 -10.04 17.95 17.46
CA GLY A 610 -9.95 17.68 16.02
C GLY A 610 -10.03 16.20 15.60
N ASN A 611 -9.83 15.27 16.53
CA ASN A 611 -9.97 13.82 16.30
C ASN A 611 -11.40 13.29 16.47
N VAL A 612 -12.28 14.03 17.17
CA VAL A 612 -13.66 13.65 17.51
C VAL A 612 -14.66 14.64 16.94
N LEU A 613 -14.27 15.92 16.88
CA LEU A 613 -15.01 17.06 16.36
C LEU A 613 -14.16 17.77 15.31
N PRO A 614 -14.74 18.61 14.44
CA PRO A 614 -13.98 19.34 13.44
C PRO A 614 -12.93 20.28 14.06
N SER A 615 -11.80 20.45 13.38
CA SER A 615 -10.62 21.18 13.85
C SER A 615 -10.67 22.69 13.58
N LEU A 616 -9.86 23.42 14.35
CA LEU A 616 -9.57 24.84 14.15
C LEU A 616 -8.24 25.02 13.42
N TYR A 617 -8.19 26.01 12.52
CA TYR A 617 -7.00 26.43 11.80
C TYR A 617 -6.90 27.96 11.79
N THR A 618 -5.71 28.47 11.49
CA THR A 618 -5.47 29.87 11.15
C THR A 618 -5.06 29.97 9.69
N GLY A 619 -5.56 30.98 8.97
CA GLY A 619 -5.25 31.16 7.56
C GLY A 619 -5.40 32.60 7.09
N VAL A 620 -5.13 32.82 5.81
CA VAL A 620 -5.29 34.10 5.14
C VAL A 620 -6.22 33.89 3.94
N LEU A 621 -7.24 34.73 3.78
CA LEU A 621 -8.09 34.68 2.60
C LEU A 621 -7.37 35.30 1.40
N VAL A 622 -7.32 34.52 0.31
CA VAL A 622 -6.79 34.96 -0.98
C VAL A 622 -7.96 35.03 -1.99
N PRO A 623 -8.20 36.19 -2.62
CA PRO A 623 -9.23 36.37 -3.63
C PRO A 623 -8.97 35.51 -4.86
N LEU A 624 -10.06 34.98 -5.41
CA LEU A 624 -10.11 34.32 -6.72
C LEU A 624 -9.57 35.17 -7.90
N PRO A 625 -9.71 36.51 -7.98
CA PRO A 625 -9.13 37.28 -9.10
C PRO A 625 -7.59 37.27 -9.18
N LEU A 626 -6.87 36.75 -8.18
CA LEU A 626 -5.43 36.49 -8.25
C LEU A 626 -5.08 35.06 -8.73
N VAL A 627 -6.08 34.20 -8.92
CA VAL A 627 -5.90 32.89 -9.56
C VAL A 627 -6.09 33.13 -11.06
N PRO A 628 -5.07 32.90 -11.91
CA PRO A 628 -5.18 33.12 -13.35
C PRO A 628 -6.48 32.53 -13.92
N THR A 629 -7.23 33.32 -14.68
CA THR A 629 -8.51 32.92 -15.29
C THR A 629 -8.40 31.64 -16.12
N ASP A 630 -7.20 31.29 -16.56
CA ASP A 630 -6.86 30.11 -17.36
C ASP A 630 -6.84 28.81 -16.53
N LEU A 631 -6.89 28.91 -15.18
CA LEU A 631 -6.99 27.78 -14.25
C LEU A 631 -8.44 27.41 -13.87
N LEU A 632 -9.39 28.30 -14.10
CA LEU A 632 -10.82 28.12 -13.80
C LEU A 632 -11.62 27.23 -14.80
N PRO A 633 -11.30 27.13 -16.11
CA PRO A 633 -12.07 26.33 -17.07
C PRO A 633 -11.94 24.81 -16.84
N ASN A 634 -10.85 24.36 -16.20
CA ASN A 634 -10.68 22.96 -15.78
C ASN A 634 -11.51 22.61 -14.51
N LEU A 635 -12.26 23.56 -13.96
CA LEU A 635 -13.01 23.44 -12.70
C LEU A 635 -14.53 23.68 -12.87
N ALA A 636 -15.02 24.10 -14.03
CA ALA A 636 -16.45 24.13 -14.29
C ALA A 636 -17.01 22.69 -14.43
N PRO A 637 -18.24 22.40 -13.97
CA PRO A 637 -18.86 21.12 -14.24
C PRO A 637 -19.10 21.04 -15.76
N LEU A 638 -18.31 20.22 -16.45
CA LEU A 638 -18.56 19.84 -17.84
C LEU A 638 -19.92 19.15 -17.90
N ALA A 639 -20.95 19.95 -18.11
CA ALA A 639 -22.27 19.50 -18.43
C ALA A 639 -22.22 18.81 -19.81
N THR A 640 -22.79 17.61 -19.87
CA THR A 640 -23.43 16.98 -21.04
C THR A 640 -22.65 16.17 -22.08
N ASP A 641 -21.33 15.92 -21.98
CA ASP A 641 -20.69 15.01 -22.94
C ASP A 641 -20.31 13.64 -22.35
N LYS A 642 -21.03 12.59 -22.76
CA LYS A 642 -20.88 11.20 -22.27
C LYS A 642 -19.62 10.50 -22.81
N SER A 643 -18.80 11.17 -23.62
CA SER A 643 -17.66 10.57 -24.34
C SER A 643 -16.30 10.67 -23.63
N SER A 644 -16.17 11.44 -22.53
CA SER A 644 -14.87 11.77 -21.92
C SER A 644 -14.59 11.16 -20.54
N ALA A 645 -15.08 9.95 -20.26
CA ALA A 645 -14.95 9.28 -18.95
C ALA A 645 -13.51 8.85 -18.55
N LYS A 646 -12.49 9.07 -19.39
CA LYS A 646 -11.12 8.52 -19.20
C LYS A 646 -10.14 9.39 -18.38
N SER A 647 -10.51 10.59 -17.89
CA SER A 647 -9.57 11.51 -17.20
C SER A 647 -9.88 11.81 -15.72
N ARG A 648 -10.64 10.96 -15.02
CA ARG A 648 -11.07 11.20 -13.63
C ARG A 648 -10.14 10.57 -12.58
N ALA A 649 -8.97 11.16 -12.36
CA ALA A 649 -8.15 10.95 -11.15
C ALA A 649 -7.06 12.03 -11.00
N LYS A 650 -7.42 13.26 -10.59
CA LYS A 650 -6.46 14.25 -10.04
C LYS A 650 -6.73 14.43 -8.55
N PHE A 651 -5.92 13.76 -7.71
CA PHE A 651 -5.88 14.00 -6.26
C PHE A 651 -5.00 15.21 -5.95
N SER A 652 -5.59 16.17 -5.23
CA SER A 652 -5.04 17.47 -4.81
C SER A 652 -4.24 18.22 -5.89
N ALA A 653 -4.89 19.09 -6.64
CA ALA A 653 -4.15 20.05 -7.45
C ALA A 653 -3.43 21.02 -6.50
N LYS A 654 -2.09 20.96 -6.48
CA LYS A 654 -1.24 22.00 -5.89
C LYS A 654 -1.15 23.11 -6.92
N PHE A 655 -1.64 24.29 -6.55
CA PHE A 655 -1.60 25.48 -7.39
C PHE A 655 -0.41 26.34 -7.00
N ARG A 656 0.12 27.11 -7.93
CA ARG A 656 1.06 28.18 -7.62
C ARG A 656 0.51 29.47 -8.20
N PHE A 657 0.41 30.51 -7.38
CA PHE A 657 -0.06 31.83 -7.77
C PHE A 657 0.85 32.90 -7.16
N VAL A 658 0.84 34.10 -7.74
CA VAL A 658 1.62 35.23 -7.23
C VAL A 658 0.66 36.18 -6.53
N ALA A 659 0.85 36.40 -5.24
CA ALA A 659 0.15 37.42 -4.46
C ALA A 659 1.18 38.43 -3.97
N ASP A 660 0.95 39.72 -4.28
CA ASP A 660 1.81 40.84 -3.87
C ASP A 660 3.31 40.65 -4.21
N GLY A 661 3.58 40.04 -5.38
CA GLY A 661 4.95 39.78 -5.85
C GLY A 661 5.63 38.56 -5.23
N VAL A 662 4.96 37.88 -4.28
CA VAL A 662 5.45 36.65 -3.64
C VAL A 662 4.73 35.44 -4.20
N GLU A 663 5.51 34.42 -4.52
CA GLU A 663 5.02 33.20 -5.12
C GLU A 663 4.54 32.21 -4.05
N GLN A 664 3.24 31.86 -4.08
CA GLN A 664 2.60 31.03 -3.07
C GLN A 664 2.13 29.69 -3.66
N GLU A 665 2.26 28.61 -2.88
CA GLU A 665 1.72 27.29 -3.22
C GLU A 665 0.38 27.08 -2.50
N ALA A 666 -0.67 26.69 -3.23
CA ALA A 666 -2.02 26.45 -2.72
C ALA A 666 -2.42 24.98 -2.82
N ILE A 667 -3.18 24.46 -1.85
CA ILE A 667 -3.82 23.14 -1.91
C ILE A 667 -5.32 23.34 -2.07
N ALA A 668 -5.94 22.80 -3.13
CA ALA A 668 -7.40 22.86 -3.23
C ALA A 668 -8.11 21.71 -2.52
N LEU A 669 -9.15 22.07 -1.76
CA LEU A 669 -10.22 21.20 -1.32
C LEU A 669 -11.40 21.38 -2.27
N SER A 670 -11.76 20.34 -3.00
CA SER A 670 -12.77 20.37 -4.08
C SER A 670 -13.89 19.36 -3.86
N SER A 671 -15.04 19.56 -4.50
CA SER A 671 -16.10 18.54 -4.51
C SER A 671 -15.74 17.33 -5.36
N HIS A 672 -15.69 16.15 -4.76
CA HIS A 672 -15.64 14.87 -5.46
C HIS A 672 -17.03 14.46 -5.98
N SER A 673 -18.13 14.88 -5.37
CA SER A 673 -19.47 14.59 -5.93
C SER A 673 -19.70 15.36 -7.23
N ALA A 674 -19.28 16.63 -7.31
CA ALA A 674 -19.35 17.41 -8.55
C ALA A 674 -18.49 16.83 -9.68
N ARG A 675 -17.48 16.03 -9.34
CA ARG A 675 -16.63 15.28 -10.29
C ARG A 675 -17.23 13.93 -10.72
N GLY A 676 -18.44 13.60 -10.24
CA GLY A 676 -19.19 12.41 -10.62
C GLY A 676 -18.87 11.14 -9.82
N TYR A 677 -18.18 11.25 -8.68
CA TYR A 677 -17.99 10.11 -7.77
C TYR A 677 -19.29 9.78 -7.01
N LYS A 678 -19.56 8.49 -6.75
CA LYS A 678 -20.64 8.07 -5.85
C LYS A 678 -20.45 8.71 -4.47
N GLN A 679 -21.54 9.04 -3.78
CA GLN A 679 -21.51 9.79 -2.52
C GLN A 679 -20.59 9.18 -1.45
N THR A 680 -20.57 7.85 -1.30
CA THR A 680 -19.70 7.16 -0.34
C THR A 680 -18.22 7.34 -0.68
N THR A 681 -17.88 7.23 -1.97
CA THR A 681 -16.51 7.42 -2.46
C THR A 681 -16.10 8.88 -2.38
N ALA A 682 -16.96 9.81 -2.81
CA ALA A 682 -16.72 11.24 -2.71
C ALA A 682 -16.43 11.65 -1.25
N TRP A 683 -17.21 11.10 -0.31
CA TRP A 683 -16.99 11.33 1.12
C TRP A 683 -15.64 10.79 1.60
N THR A 684 -15.27 9.56 1.23
CA THR A 684 -13.97 8.96 1.57
C THR A 684 -12.81 9.79 1.02
N LEU A 685 -12.90 10.25 -0.22
CA LEU A 685 -11.86 11.04 -0.86
C LEU A 685 -11.71 12.43 -0.22
N ALA A 686 -12.83 13.09 0.04
CA ALA A 686 -12.83 14.38 0.71
C ALA A 686 -12.29 14.26 2.15
N SER A 687 -12.57 13.17 2.87
CA SER A 687 -12.01 12.96 4.21
C SER A 687 -10.51 12.69 4.19
N PHE A 688 -9.98 11.99 3.18
CA PHE A 688 -8.53 11.85 2.95
C PHE A 688 -7.84 13.18 2.66
N ASP A 689 -8.42 14.01 1.78
CA ASP A 689 -7.88 15.32 1.44
C ASP A 689 -7.81 16.22 2.69
N LEU A 690 -8.81 16.13 3.57
CA LEU A 690 -8.85 16.87 4.83
C LEU A 690 -7.81 16.37 5.85
N VAL A 691 -7.66 15.06 6.02
CA VAL A 691 -6.64 14.48 6.90
C VAL A 691 -5.23 14.85 6.43
N ARG A 692 -4.99 14.79 5.11
CA ARG A 692 -3.71 15.19 4.52
C ARG A 692 -3.46 16.68 4.72
N LEU A 693 -4.47 17.52 4.51
CA LEU A 693 -4.36 18.94 4.77
C LEU A 693 -4.00 19.21 6.23
N ASN A 694 -4.67 18.55 7.18
CA ASN A 694 -4.36 18.69 8.61
C ASN A 694 -2.91 18.34 8.90
N SER A 695 -2.42 17.22 8.37
CA SER A 695 -1.03 16.81 8.58
C SER A 695 -0.03 17.79 7.98
N GLU A 696 -0.32 18.37 6.81
CA GLU A 696 0.55 19.36 6.18
C GLU A 696 0.53 20.71 6.93
N LEU A 697 -0.64 21.15 7.41
CA LEU A 697 -0.78 22.35 8.23
C LEU A 697 -0.09 22.20 9.59
N GLU A 698 -0.22 21.04 10.24
CA GLU A 698 0.48 20.73 11.50
C GLU A 698 2.00 20.81 11.35
N LYS A 699 2.56 20.35 10.21
CA LYS A 699 4.00 20.47 9.91
C LYS A 699 4.43 21.92 9.71
N GLN A 700 3.55 22.78 9.18
CA GLN A 700 3.84 24.20 8.99
C GLN A 700 3.78 24.98 10.31
N GLU A 701 2.85 24.65 11.21
CA GLU A 701 2.78 25.26 12.55
C GLU A 701 3.94 24.83 13.46
N ALA A 702 4.50 23.63 13.27
CA ALA A 702 5.73 23.22 13.95
C ALA A 702 6.93 24.16 13.66
N LEU A 703 6.83 24.98 12.60
CA LEU A 703 7.83 25.99 12.25
C LEU A 703 7.56 27.39 12.83
N GLN A 704 6.36 27.69 13.38
CA GLN A 704 6.03 28.86 14.23
C GLN A 704 4.50 28.89 14.50
N ASN A 705 4.09 29.43 15.65
CA ASN A 705 2.70 29.79 16.01
C ASN A 705 2.47 31.29 15.72
N PRO A 706 2.40 31.76 14.46
CA PRO A 706 2.23 33.17 14.23
C PRO A 706 0.77 33.54 14.53
N SER A 707 0.58 34.68 15.19
CA SER A 707 -0.74 35.29 15.27
C SER A 707 -1.19 35.60 13.85
N PRO A 708 -2.45 35.33 13.42
CA PRO A 708 -2.95 35.79 12.13
C PRO A 708 -2.80 37.31 11.93
N TRP A 709 -2.52 38.07 12.99
CA TRP A 709 -2.28 39.50 12.96
C TRP A 709 -0.80 39.92 12.92
N ASP A 710 0.13 38.97 12.82
CA ASP A 710 1.55 39.28 12.65
C ASP A 710 1.83 39.64 11.19
N ASP A 711 2.32 40.86 10.95
CA ASP A 711 2.66 41.37 9.61
C ASP A 711 3.75 40.51 8.92
N GLU A 712 4.55 39.77 9.69
CA GLU A 712 5.49 38.78 9.17
C GLU A 712 4.82 37.61 8.43
N ILE A 713 3.52 37.33 8.67
CA ILE A 713 2.81 36.24 7.99
C ILE A 713 2.72 36.51 6.49
N LEU A 714 2.47 37.75 6.11
CA LEU A 714 2.34 38.16 4.70
C LEU A 714 3.67 38.03 3.95
N ASN A 715 4.80 38.07 4.67
CA ASN A 715 6.16 38.00 4.12
C ASN A 715 6.74 36.57 4.10
N LYS A 716 6.04 35.57 4.65
CA LYS A 716 6.49 34.16 4.68
C LYS A 716 5.65 33.30 3.74
N SER A 717 6.29 32.32 3.09
CA SER A 717 5.67 31.41 2.11
C SER A 717 4.83 30.32 2.80
N TYR A 718 3.70 30.71 3.39
CA TYR A 718 2.70 29.74 3.86
C TYR A 718 2.00 29.08 2.68
N ARG A 719 1.59 27.81 2.85
CA ARG A 719 0.75 27.17 1.83
C ARG A 719 -0.69 27.64 2.00
N ALA A 720 -1.26 28.21 0.95
CA ALA A 720 -2.66 28.62 0.93
C ALA A 720 -3.58 27.39 0.79
N VAL A 721 -4.82 27.49 1.29
CA VAL A 721 -5.86 26.48 1.06
C VAL A 721 -6.94 27.10 0.19
N LEU A 722 -7.21 26.49 -0.96
CA LEU A 722 -8.27 26.91 -1.87
C LEU A 722 -9.53 26.08 -1.59
N LEU A 723 -10.61 26.75 -1.20
CA LEU A 723 -11.90 26.13 -0.94
C LEU A 723 -12.73 26.14 -2.22
N LEU A 724 -12.42 25.24 -3.16
CA LEU A 724 -13.08 25.16 -4.46
C LEU A 724 -14.45 24.49 -4.35
N ASP A 725 -15.45 25.04 -5.01
CA ASP A 725 -16.85 24.57 -4.99
C ASP A 725 -17.54 24.68 -3.62
N TRP A 726 -16.91 25.38 -2.65
CA TRP A 726 -17.56 25.72 -1.39
C TRP A 726 -18.52 26.89 -1.61
N HIS A 727 -19.76 26.75 -1.14
CA HIS A 727 -20.74 27.81 -1.28
C HIS A 727 -20.76 28.72 -0.05
N LEU A 728 -20.87 30.03 -0.30
CA LEU A 728 -21.09 31.04 0.73
C LEU A 728 -22.50 30.88 1.29
N GLU A 729 -22.62 30.65 2.60
CA GLU A 729 -23.91 30.52 3.26
C GLU A 729 -24.34 31.77 4.02
N ALA A 730 -23.42 32.43 4.72
CA ALA A 730 -23.74 33.57 5.56
C ALA A 730 -22.55 34.52 5.70
N VAL A 731 -22.86 35.80 5.87
CA VAL A 731 -21.92 36.86 6.21
C VAL A 731 -22.54 37.65 7.37
N GLN A 732 -21.79 37.85 8.44
CA GLN A 732 -22.22 38.60 9.63
C GLN A 732 -21.11 39.56 10.04
N TRP A 733 -21.46 40.76 10.51
CA TRP A 733 -20.48 41.72 11.04
C TRP A 733 -21.11 42.66 12.06
N GLN A 734 -20.27 43.19 12.94
CA GLN A 734 -20.59 44.26 13.89
C GLN A 734 -19.93 45.56 13.43
N ALA A 735 -20.67 46.67 13.56
CA ALA A 735 -20.14 48.00 13.25
C ALA A 735 -19.16 48.48 14.33
N GLY A 736 -18.16 49.28 13.93
CA GLY A 736 -17.14 49.86 14.81
C GLY A 736 -15.73 49.30 14.56
N GLU A 737 -14.72 50.06 14.96
CA GLU A 737 -13.29 49.79 14.69
C GLU A 737 -12.80 48.42 15.21
N PHE A 738 -13.44 47.91 16.27
CA PHE A 738 -13.18 46.60 16.88
C PHE A 738 -14.32 45.60 16.74
N GLY A 739 -15.33 45.90 15.90
CA GLY A 739 -16.40 44.96 15.62
C GLY A 739 -15.85 43.66 15.03
N ASN A 740 -16.43 42.52 15.36
CA ASN A 740 -16.06 41.24 14.75
C ASN A 740 -16.90 40.97 13.50
N GLY A 741 -16.32 40.32 12.50
CA GLY A 741 -17.03 39.82 11.33
C GLY A 741 -16.75 38.35 11.07
N SER A 742 -17.70 37.68 10.43
CA SER A 742 -17.60 36.26 10.10
C SER A 742 -18.24 35.91 8.77
N ILE A 743 -17.67 34.92 8.10
CA ILE A 743 -18.18 34.30 6.87
C ILE A 743 -18.36 32.82 7.14
N THR A 744 -19.45 32.24 6.65
CA THR A 744 -19.69 30.79 6.70
C THR A 744 -19.65 30.25 5.29
N LEU A 745 -18.74 29.31 5.04
CA LEU A 745 -18.64 28.53 3.81
C LEU A 745 -19.03 27.09 4.08
N ALA A 746 -19.62 26.40 3.12
CA ALA A 746 -20.03 25.00 3.28
C ALA A 746 -19.37 24.09 2.25
N HIS A 747 -18.90 22.93 2.73
CA HIS A 747 -18.31 21.90 1.89
C HIS A 747 -19.43 21.11 1.19
N PRO A 748 -19.37 20.96 -0.14
CA PRO A 748 -20.41 20.30 -0.93
C PRO A 748 -20.61 18.80 -0.61
N ASP A 749 -19.54 18.06 -0.30
CA ASP A 749 -19.63 16.60 -0.02
C ASP A 749 -19.71 16.20 1.46
N LEU A 750 -18.94 16.87 2.33
CA LEU A 750 -18.72 16.42 3.71
C LEU A 750 -19.78 16.93 4.69
N GLY A 751 -20.61 17.91 4.30
CA GLY A 751 -21.56 18.55 5.22
C GLY A 751 -20.85 19.28 6.38
N MET A 752 -19.61 19.69 6.15
CA MET A 752 -18.81 20.51 7.06
C MET A 752 -18.98 21.97 6.66
N ARG A 753 -19.04 22.89 7.63
CA ARG A 753 -18.93 24.32 7.34
C ARG A 753 -17.65 24.88 7.96
N VAL A 754 -17.07 25.82 7.25
CA VAL A 754 -15.90 26.58 7.65
C VAL A 754 -16.37 27.98 8.00
N PHE A 755 -16.09 28.39 9.22
CA PHE A 755 -16.33 29.72 9.73
C PHE A 755 -15.03 30.49 9.68
N LEU A 756 -15.00 31.53 8.85
CA LEU A 756 -13.88 32.45 8.72
C LEU A 756 -14.20 33.69 9.54
N ARG A 757 -13.32 34.12 10.46
CA ARG A 757 -13.53 35.32 11.28
C ARG A 757 -12.43 36.36 11.09
N GLY A 758 -12.80 37.63 11.01
CA GLY A 758 -11.93 38.80 10.84
C GLY A 758 -12.55 40.09 11.44
N ARG A 759 -11.99 41.27 11.13
CA ARG A 759 -12.56 42.55 11.57
C ARG A 759 -13.90 42.81 10.89
N GLY A 760 -14.87 43.32 11.63
CA GLY A 760 -16.26 43.54 11.25
C GLY A 760 -16.38 44.43 10.03
N GLU A 761 -15.69 45.58 10.03
CA GLU A 761 -15.71 46.49 8.88
C GLU A 761 -14.98 45.94 7.67
N ASP A 762 -13.92 45.12 7.85
CA ASP A 762 -13.28 44.44 6.73
C ASP A 762 -14.21 43.40 6.09
N ILE A 763 -14.89 42.60 6.90
CA ILE A 763 -15.86 41.60 6.42
C ILE A 763 -17.05 42.30 5.75
N ARG A 764 -17.58 43.36 6.35
CA ARG A 764 -18.67 44.19 5.80
C ARG A 764 -18.31 44.76 4.44
N LEU A 765 -17.17 45.45 4.34
CA LEU A 765 -16.75 46.14 3.12
C LEU A 765 -16.41 45.17 1.99
N ARG A 766 -15.92 43.96 2.29
CA ARG A 766 -15.37 43.02 1.30
C ARG A 766 -16.31 41.89 0.88
N PHE A 767 -17.29 41.54 1.72
CA PHE A 767 -18.31 40.53 1.41
C PHE A 767 -19.70 41.15 1.20
N GLY A 768 -19.89 42.43 1.54
CA GLY A 768 -21.05 43.24 1.13
C GLY A 768 -20.88 43.93 -0.24
N ALA A 769 -19.67 43.97 -0.79
CA ALA A 769 -19.36 44.47 -2.12
C ALA A 769 -18.51 43.46 -2.90
N THR A 770 -18.61 43.46 -4.23
CA THR A 770 -18.19 42.39 -5.17
C THR A 770 -16.68 42.05 -5.26
N TRP A 771 -15.84 42.46 -4.30
CA TRP A 771 -14.38 42.31 -4.39
C TRP A 771 -13.75 41.93 -3.04
N ILE A 772 -13.24 40.69 -2.95
CA ILE A 772 -12.33 40.27 -1.87
C ILE A 772 -10.95 40.87 -2.19
N ARG A 773 -10.28 41.56 -1.25
CA ARG A 773 -8.85 41.94 -1.42
C ARG A 773 -7.90 40.87 -0.85
N PRO A 774 -6.71 40.68 -1.44
CA PRO A 774 -5.69 39.73 -0.98
C PRO A 774 -5.19 40.00 0.43
N GLY A 775 -4.76 38.95 1.13
CA GLY A 775 -4.00 39.07 2.37
C GLY A 775 -4.82 39.28 3.64
N MET A 776 -6.14 39.03 3.64
CA MET A 776 -6.95 39.21 4.86
C MET A 776 -6.76 38.04 5.84
N PRO A 777 -6.17 38.26 7.03
CA PRO A 777 -6.01 37.19 7.99
C PRO A 777 -7.35 36.78 8.61
N VAL A 778 -7.56 35.47 8.70
CA VAL A 778 -8.76 34.88 9.27
C VAL A 778 -8.45 33.72 10.19
N THR A 779 -9.26 33.58 11.23
CA THR A 779 -9.32 32.31 11.97
C THR A 779 -10.38 31.43 11.30
N VAL A 780 -10.02 30.19 10.98
CA VAL A 780 -10.80 29.22 10.22
C VAL A 780 -11.24 28.11 11.16
N LEU A 781 -12.47 28.15 11.65
CA LEU A 781 -13.04 27.06 12.43
C LEU A 781 -13.87 26.16 11.52
N ALA A 782 -13.47 24.91 11.33
CA ALA A 782 -14.42 23.92 10.86
C ALA A 782 -15.33 23.56 12.04
N CYS A 783 -16.65 23.49 11.84
CA CYS A 783 -17.53 23.02 12.89
C CYS A 783 -18.69 22.16 12.35
N LEU A 784 -19.32 21.45 13.28
CA LEU A 784 -20.63 20.85 13.05
C LEU A 784 -21.66 21.93 13.35
N ASP A 785 -22.62 22.14 12.46
CA ASP A 785 -23.71 23.08 12.68
C ASP A 785 -25.06 22.48 12.29
N ALA A 786 -26.14 23.26 12.40
CA ALA A 786 -27.52 22.81 12.23
C ALA A 786 -27.82 22.09 10.89
N LYS A 787 -26.98 22.27 9.86
CA LYS A 787 -27.14 21.57 8.56
C LYS A 787 -26.17 20.38 8.40
N SER A 788 -25.28 20.15 9.37
CA SER A 788 -24.39 19.00 9.37
C SER A 788 -25.20 17.70 9.49
N LYS A 789 -24.94 16.75 8.59
CA LYS A 789 -25.57 15.42 8.65
C LYS A 789 -25.24 14.69 9.96
N GLU A 790 -24.06 14.91 10.53
CA GLU A 790 -23.67 14.29 11.79
C GLU A 790 -24.40 14.93 12.98
N LEU A 791 -24.56 16.25 12.97
CA LEU A 791 -25.34 16.94 14.01
C LEU A 791 -26.82 16.57 13.94
N ALA A 792 -27.40 16.58 12.73
CA ALA A 792 -28.78 16.18 12.51
C ALA A 792 -29.03 14.72 12.92
N LYS A 793 -28.03 13.83 12.81
CA LYS A 793 -28.12 12.46 13.34
C LYS A 793 -28.18 12.45 14.87
N ILE A 794 -27.34 13.24 15.54
CA ILE A 794 -27.36 13.38 17.01
C ILE A 794 -28.72 13.92 17.46
N GLU A 795 -29.15 15.05 16.91
CA GLU A 795 -30.45 15.69 17.24
C GLU A 795 -31.61 14.73 17.01
N LYS A 796 -31.70 14.13 15.82
CA LYS A 796 -32.75 13.17 15.46
C LYS A 796 -32.77 11.97 16.40
N LYS A 797 -31.60 11.48 16.84
CA LYS A 797 -31.54 10.32 17.75
C LYS A 797 -31.95 10.69 19.17
N ILE A 798 -31.56 11.85 19.68
CA ILE A 798 -32.02 12.31 21.00
C ILE A 798 -33.55 12.56 20.96
N GLN A 799 -34.07 13.22 19.92
CA GLN A 799 -35.50 13.45 19.75
C GLN A 799 -36.29 12.14 19.63
N ALA A 800 -35.82 11.20 18.80
CA ALA A 800 -36.45 9.88 18.68
C ALA A 800 -36.47 9.13 20.03
N SER A 801 -35.42 9.27 20.83
CA SER A 801 -35.36 8.72 22.19
C SER A 801 -36.38 9.37 23.12
N LEU A 802 -36.49 10.70 23.11
CA LEU A 802 -37.48 11.43 23.93
C LEU A 802 -38.91 11.02 23.58
N SER A 803 -39.23 10.94 22.28
CA SER A 803 -40.54 10.49 21.81
C SER A 803 -40.83 9.04 22.18
N ALA A 804 -39.84 8.14 22.10
CA ALA A 804 -40.02 6.73 22.44
C ALA A 804 -40.31 6.49 23.93
N LEU A 805 -39.85 7.40 24.80
CA LEU A 805 -40.04 7.30 26.25
C LEU A 805 -41.33 7.98 26.74
N ASN A 806 -42.13 8.58 25.84
CA ASN A 806 -43.33 9.35 26.18
C ASN A 806 -43.09 10.43 27.25
N TRP A 807 -41.87 10.96 27.35
CA TRP A 807 -41.60 12.09 28.24
C TRP A 807 -42.35 13.29 27.67
N ASN A 808 -43.21 13.93 28.48
CA ASN A 808 -44.06 15.05 28.09
C ASN A 808 -43.23 16.30 27.78
N TYR A 809 -42.51 16.25 26.67
CA TYR A 809 -41.79 17.36 26.09
C TYR A 809 -42.64 17.95 24.97
N PRO A 810 -42.68 19.28 24.81
CA PRO A 810 -43.22 19.88 23.62
C PRO A 810 -42.35 19.43 22.43
N VAL A 811 -42.81 18.39 21.72
CA VAL A 811 -42.21 17.96 20.46
C VAL A 811 -42.51 19.07 19.48
N ALA A 812 -41.53 19.91 19.20
CA ALA A 812 -41.66 20.88 18.12
C ALA A 812 -41.94 20.12 16.80
N PRO A 813 -42.83 20.63 15.94
CA PRO A 813 -43.09 20.01 14.65
C PRO A 813 -41.78 19.85 13.86
N PRO A 814 -41.68 18.82 12.99
CA PRO A 814 -40.48 18.59 12.19
C PRO A 814 -40.10 19.91 11.47
N PRO A 815 -38.80 20.28 11.48
CA PRO A 815 -38.39 21.57 10.98
C PRO A 815 -38.81 21.72 9.52
N GLN A 816 -39.58 22.77 9.22
CA GLN A 816 -39.64 23.26 7.85
C GLN A 816 -38.22 23.65 7.42
N PRO A 817 -37.84 23.45 6.15
CA PRO A 817 -36.46 23.57 5.68
C PRO A 817 -35.77 24.92 5.97
N ASP A 818 -36.53 25.96 6.32
CA ASP A 818 -36.02 27.30 6.63
C ASP A 818 -36.19 27.74 8.10
N ALA A 819 -36.68 26.88 9.00
CA ALA A 819 -36.84 27.20 10.42
C ALA A 819 -35.65 26.71 11.26
N ILE A 820 -35.07 27.61 12.07
CA ILE A 820 -34.05 27.29 13.09
C ILE A 820 -34.61 26.22 14.03
N ALA A 821 -33.98 25.05 14.10
CA ALA A 821 -34.37 23.99 15.03
C ALA A 821 -34.31 24.51 16.48
N PRO A 822 -35.26 24.14 17.35
CA PRO A 822 -35.45 24.80 18.64
C PRO A 822 -34.42 24.30 19.65
N LEU A 823 -33.33 25.06 19.78
CA LEU A 823 -32.36 24.98 20.88
C LEU A 823 -33.02 24.93 22.27
N ASP A 824 -34.24 25.46 22.40
CA ASP A 824 -35.03 25.52 23.64
C ASP A 824 -35.42 24.13 24.20
N SER A 825 -35.54 23.11 23.33
CA SER A 825 -35.95 21.75 23.75
C SER A 825 -34.85 21.01 24.53
N PHE A 826 -33.58 21.16 24.14
CA PHE A 826 -32.45 20.50 24.80
C PHE A 826 -32.00 21.21 26.09
N GLU A 827 -32.19 22.54 26.17
CA GLU A 827 -31.97 23.30 27.40
C GLU A 827 -33.00 22.93 28.48
N SER A 828 -34.25 22.68 28.06
CA SER A 828 -35.30 22.17 28.94
C SER A 828 -34.93 20.79 29.51
N LEU A 829 -34.35 19.90 28.68
CA LEU A 829 -33.84 18.58 29.10
C LEU A 829 -32.80 18.69 30.22
N LEU A 830 -31.83 19.60 30.07
CA LEU A 830 -30.82 19.83 31.10
C LEU A 830 -31.42 20.46 32.36
N SER A 831 -32.33 21.43 32.20
CA SER A 831 -33.01 22.10 33.31
C SER A 831 -33.81 21.11 34.16
N CYS A 832 -34.54 20.19 33.50
CA CYS A 832 -35.27 19.13 34.19
C CYS A 832 -34.31 18.21 34.97
N PHE A 833 -33.20 17.77 34.35
CA PHE A 833 -32.17 16.99 35.04
C PHE A 833 -31.61 17.71 36.28
N GLN A 834 -31.38 19.02 36.19
CA GLN A 834 -30.87 19.84 37.29
C GLN A 834 -31.88 19.98 38.43
N GLU A 835 -33.15 20.25 38.11
CA GLU A 835 -34.24 20.38 39.07
C GLU A 835 -34.45 19.07 39.83
N LYS A 836 -34.56 17.94 39.11
CA LYS A 836 -34.83 16.61 39.70
C LYS A 836 -33.69 16.09 40.59
N ASN A 837 -32.48 16.61 40.40
CA ASN A 837 -31.29 16.25 41.19
C ASN A 837 -30.84 17.37 42.16
N SER A 838 -31.61 18.45 42.27
CA SER A 838 -31.34 19.57 43.18
C SER A 838 -29.93 20.15 43.05
N LEU A 839 -29.45 20.35 41.81
CA LEU A 839 -28.10 20.85 41.53
C LEU A 839 -27.88 22.34 41.90
N GLY A 840 -28.84 23.02 42.54
CA GLY A 840 -28.72 24.41 42.97
C GLY A 840 -28.62 25.40 41.81
N GLU A 841 -27.82 26.47 41.97
CA GLU A 841 -27.54 27.48 40.93
C GLU A 841 -26.65 26.97 39.78
N ARG A 842 -26.14 25.74 39.86
CA ARG A 842 -25.24 25.15 38.87
C ARG A 842 -25.96 25.00 37.53
N LYS A 843 -25.58 25.79 36.52
CA LYS A 843 -26.20 25.78 35.19
C LYS A 843 -25.45 24.90 34.20
N LEU A 844 -25.94 23.67 33.97
CA LEU A 844 -25.39 22.79 32.95
C LEU A 844 -25.52 23.44 31.58
N THR A 845 -24.42 23.47 30.85
CA THR A 845 -24.36 24.06 29.52
C THR A 845 -24.62 23.00 28.46
N SER A 846 -25.48 23.30 27.49
CA SER A 846 -25.73 22.41 26.36
C SER A 846 -24.44 22.13 25.55
N PRO A 847 -24.09 20.85 25.34
CA PRO A 847 -23.01 20.46 24.44
C PRO A 847 -23.14 21.05 23.03
N PHE A 848 -24.37 21.26 22.54
CA PHE A 848 -24.60 21.96 21.27
C PHE A 848 -24.07 23.40 21.31
N LYS A 849 -24.26 24.11 22.42
CA LYS A 849 -23.73 25.48 22.61
C LYS A 849 -22.22 25.52 22.77
N VAL A 850 -21.55 24.42 23.15
CA VAL A 850 -20.09 24.40 23.29
C VAL A 850 -19.41 23.92 22.04
N PHE A 851 -19.90 22.84 21.41
CA PHE A 851 -19.23 22.12 20.33
C PHE A 851 -19.66 22.54 18.90
N CYS A 852 -20.70 23.35 18.75
CA CYS A 852 -21.20 23.80 17.45
C CYS A 852 -20.82 25.26 17.14
N SER A 853 -21.29 25.78 15.99
CA SER A 853 -21.01 27.14 15.49
C SER A 853 -21.26 28.30 16.47
N ASN A 854 -22.11 28.09 17.48
CA ASN A 854 -22.40 29.04 18.55
C ASN A 854 -21.59 28.78 19.83
N SER A 855 -20.32 28.32 19.70
CA SER A 855 -19.47 27.98 20.85
C SER A 855 -19.36 29.13 21.86
N LEU A 856 -19.63 28.84 23.14
CA LEU A 856 -19.36 29.75 24.26
C LEU A 856 -17.86 29.99 24.48
N LEU A 857 -16.99 29.14 23.93
CA LEU A 857 -15.55 29.25 24.13
C LEU A 857 -14.88 30.06 23.02
N PRO A 858 -13.95 30.95 23.37
CA PRO A 858 -13.05 31.55 22.39
C PRO A 858 -12.35 30.45 21.59
N HIS A 859 -12.23 30.61 20.28
CA HIS A 859 -11.59 29.58 19.44
C HIS A 859 -10.11 29.36 19.82
N ARG A 860 -9.44 30.41 20.33
CA ARG A 860 -8.08 30.31 20.88
C ARG A 860 -8.04 29.79 22.32
N TYR A 861 -9.15 29.32 22.89
CA TYR A 861 -9.14 28.73 24.22
C TYR A 861 -8.21 27.52 24.21
N THR A 862 -7.12 27.59 24.98
CA THR A 862 -6.09 26.56 25.02
C THR A 862 -6.23 25.72 26.28
N ILE A 863 -5.97 24.43 26.15
CA ILE A 863 -5.82 23.51 27.28
C ILE A 863 -4.47 22.80 27.20
N SER A 864 -3.94 22.41 28.36
CA SER A 864 -2.74 21.57 28.45
C SER A 864 -3.15 20.09 28.45
N GLY A 865 -2.46 19.27 27.66
CA GLY A 865 -2.71 17.84 27.56
C GLY A 865 -1.46 17.04 27.22
N HIS A 866 -1.44 15.78 27.61
CA HIS A 866 -0.34 14.86 27.31
C HIS A 866 -0.43 14.37 25.87
N VAL A 867 0.57 14.72 25.04
CA VAL A 867 0.69 14.22 23.67
C VAL A 867 1.41 12.88 23.69
N GLY A 868 0.81 11.89 23.06
CA GLY A 868 1.49 10.63 22.77
C GLY A 868 0.95 9.96 21.51
N PRO A 869 1.54 8.82 21.14
CA PRO A 869 0.94 7.91 20.18
C PRO A 869 -0.47 7.54 20.63
N ILE A 870 -1.46 7.71 19.76
CA ILE A 870 -2.85 7.31 20.05
C ILE A 870 -3.35 6.33 18.99
N HIS A 871 -4.24 5.44 19.41
CA HIS A 871 -4.98 4.54 18.55
C HIS A 871 -6.01 5.27 17.69
N GLY A 872 -6.65 6.32 18.24
CA GLY A 872 -7.65 7.16 17.56
C GLY A 872 -9.03 6.48 17.39
N ASP A 873 -9.04 5.15 17.28
CA ASP A 873 -10.26 4.32 17.27
C ASP A 873 -10.29 3.20 18.30
N LEU A 874 -9.75 3.42 19.50
CA LEU A 874 -9.81 2.39 20.55
C LEU A 874 -11.27 2.16 20.99
N ASN A 875 -11.83 1.02 20.58
CA ASN A 875 -13.25 0.68 20.77
C ASN A 875 -13.39 -0.77 21.26
N LEU A 876 -14.57 -1.17 21.73
CA LEU A 876 -14.78 -2.49 22.37
C LEU A 876 -14.55 -3.69 21.44
N ASN A 877 -14.72 -3.49 20.13
CA ASN A 877 -14.52 -4.52 19.13
C ASN A 877 -13.07 -4.61 18.62
N ASN A 878 -12.25 -3.59 18.93
CA ASN A 878 -10.86 -3.52 18.53
C ASN A 878 -9.90 -4.20 19.50
N ILE A 879 -10.39 -4.71 20.65
CA ILE A 879 -9.59 -5.44 21.62
C ILE A 879 -10.06 -6.89 21.65
N LEU A 880 -9.19 -7.81 21.22
CA LEU A 880 -9.50 -9.24 21.14
C LEU A 880 -8.79 -10.05 22.22
N TYR A 881 -9.54 -10.90 22.90
CA TYR A 881 -9.04 -11.80 23.92
C TYR A 881 -9.18 -13.25 23.48
N PRO A 882 -8.10 -14.03 23.54
CA PRO A 882 -8.18 -15.47 23.55
C PRO A 882 -8.83 -16.02 24.82
N ALA A 883 -9.49 -17.18 24.72
CA ALA A 883 -10.15 -17.82 25.85
C ALA A 883 -9.19 -18.11 27.02
N SER A 884 -7.95 -18.52 26.72
CA SER A 884 -6.92 -18.88 27.71
C SER A 884 -6.04 -17.73 28.19
N GLU A 885 -6.08 -16.57 27.52
CA GLU A 885 -5.19 -15.45 27.82
C GLU A 885 -5.87 -14.33 28.61
N THR A 886 -5.04 -13.59 29.34
CA THR A 886 -5.46 -12.42 30.12
C THR A 886 -5.08 -11.10 29.46
N VAL A 887 -4.33 -11.12 28.35
CA VAL A 887 -3.92 -9.90 27.63
C VAL A 887 -4.69 -9.82 26.32
N GLY A 888 -5.33 -8.68 26.09
CA GLY A 888 -6.06 -8.38 24.87
C GLY A 888 -5.13 -7.84 23.79
N TRP A 889 -5.45 -8.16 22.55
CA TRP A 889 -4.73 -7.72 21.36
C TRP A 889 -5.49 -6.63 20.65
N LEU A 890 -4.81 -5.53 20.34
CA LEU A 890 -5.37 -4.46 19.52
C LEU A 890 -5.41 -4.90 18.06
N ILE A 891 -6.50 -4.56 17.39
CA ILE A 891 -6.69 -4.66 15.95
C ILE A 891 -7.20 -3.31 15.42
N ASP A 892 -7.06 -3.11 14.11
CA ASP A 892 -7.53 -1.92 13.38
C ASP A 892 -6.76 -0.62 13.72
N PHE A 893 -5.69 -0.37 12.97
CA PHE A 893 -4.78 0.75 13.22
C PHE A 893 -4.99 1.94 12.27
N GLU A 894 -6.11 2.02 11.55
CA GLU A 894 -6.35 3.02 10.49
C GLU A 894 -6.31 4.47 10.99
N LEU A 895 -6.74 4.71 12.24
CA LEU A 895 -6.78 6.04 12.86
C LEU A 895 -5.61 6.31 13.81
N VAL A 896 -4.62 5.41 13.86
CA VAL A 896 -3.44 5.58 14.70
C VAL A 896 -2.65 6.81 14.27
N LYS A 897 -2.22 7.61 15.25
CA LYS A 897 -1.40 8.80 15.04
C LYS A 897 -0.22 8.81 15.99
N GLU A 898 0.88 9.41 15.54
CA GLU A 898 2.08 9.56 16.37
C GLU A 898 1.89 10.58 17.50
N GLN A 899 1.03 11.57 17.28
CA GLN A 899 0.75 12.65 18.22
C GLN A 899 -0.76 12.88 18.32
N GLY A 900 -1.32 12.60 19.49
CA GLY A 900 -2.67 12.96 19.89
C GLY A 900 -2.79 13.00 21.41
N MET A 901 -3.93 13.49 21.91
CA MET A 901 -4.16 13.54 23.35
C MET A 901 -4.45 12.14 23.88
N ILE A 902 -3.60 11.60 24.75
CA ILE A 902 -3.72 10.22 25.27
C ILE A 902 -5.10 9.97 25.89
N ALA A 903 -5.68 11.00 26.54
CA ALA A 903 -7.00 10.95 27.14
C ALA A 903 -8.12 10.50 26.19
N PHE A 904 -7.93 10.64 24.87
CA PHE A 904 -8.97 10.33 23.88
C PHE A 904 -9.23 8.85 23.72
N ASP A 905 -8.19 8.02 23.70
CA ASP A 905 -8.37 6.57 23.59
C ASP A 905 -9.10 6.01 24.82
N LEU A 906 -8.77 6.51 26.02
CA LEU A 906 -9.41 6.10 27.26
C LEU A 906 -10.87 6.58 27.33
N ALA A 907 -11.12 7.85 26.99
CA ALA A 907 -12.47 8.41 26.97
C ALA A 907 -13.36 7.67 25.96
N LYS A 908 -12.83 7.32 24.79
CA LYS A 908 -13.57 6.57 23.77
C LYS A 908 -14.00 5.20 24.29
N LEU A 909 -13.06 4.45 24.87
CA LEU A 909 -13.33 3.12 25.40
C LEU A 909 -14.33 3.17 26.57
N GLU A 910 -14.16 4.12 27.50
CA GLU A 910 -15.11 4.35 28.59
C GLU A 910 -16.52 4.64 28.06
N VAL A 911 -16.65 5.55 27.08
CA VAL A 911 -17.95 5.93 26.51
C VAL A 911 -18.62 4.74 25.82
N GLU A 912 -17.87 3.85 25.17
CA GLU A 912 -18.46 2.64 24.58
C GLU A 912 -18.98 1.66 25.64
N ILE A 913 -18.26 1.48 26.76
CA ILE A 913 -18.78 0.68 27.89
C ILE A 913 -20.06 1.32 28.43
N TRP A 914 -20.09 2.66 28.53
CA TRP A 914 -21.28 3.39 28.95
C TRP A 914 -22.48 3.09 28.05
N ILE A 915 -22.34 3.26 26.74
CA ILE A 915 -23.46 3.14 25.79
C ILE A 915 -23.92 1.70 25.60
N HIS A 916 -22.98 0.75 25.56
CA HIS A 916 -23.29 -0.64 25.24
C HIS A 916 -23.61 -1.48 26.47
N HIS A 917 -22.99 -1.18 27.61
CA HIS A 917 -23.02 -2.06 28.78
C HIS A 917 -23.57 -1.42 30.05
N LEU A 918 -23.49 -0.10 30.27
CA LEU A 918 -24.01 0.52 31.50
C LEU A 918 -25.42 1.12 31.31
N ALA A 919 -25.58 1.99 30.31
CA ALA A 919 -26.83 2.70 30.04
C ALA A 919 -28.05 1.78 29.84
N PRO A 920 -27.96 0.62 29.17
CA PRO A 920 -29.11 -0.29 29.03
C PRO A 920 -29.64 -0.81 30.37
N TYR A 921 -28.76 -1.18 31.32
CA TYR A 921 -29.19 -1.63 32.65
C TYR A 921 -29.70 -0.48 33.51
N LEU A 922 -29.09 0.71 33.43
CA LEU A 922 -29.63 1.90 34.11
C LEU A 922 -31.04 2.23 33.60
N GLY A 923 -31.27 2.16 32.28
CA GLY A 923 -32.59 2.31 31.71
C GLY A 923 -33.56 1.23 32.18
N ALA A 924 -33.12 -0.02 32.31
CA ALA A 924 -33.95 -1.11 32.84
C ALA A 924 -34.30 -0.92 34.31
N ILE A 925 -33.35 -0.48 35.15
CA ILE A 925 -33.61 -0.14 36.55
C ILE A 925 -34.63 1.00 36.64
N ALA A 926 -34.53 2.01 35.76
CA ALA A 926 -35.48 3.13 35.74
C ALA A 926 -36.92 2.70 35.44
N THR A 927 -37.12 1.64 34.65
CA THR A 927 -38.48 1.11 34.36
C THR A 927 -39.17 0.46 35.56
N LEU A 928 -38.47 0.25 36.67
CA LEU A 928 -39.06 -0.25 37.90
C LEU A 928 -39.86 0.82 38.66
N SER A 929 -39.57 2.11 38.42
CA SER A 929 -40.34 3.21 39.02
C SER A 929 -41.59 3.49 38.18
N SER A 930 -42.67 3.90 38.86
CA SER A 930 -43.89 4.38 38.21
C SER A 930 -43.68 5.69 37.43
N ASP A 931 -42.65 6.47 37.80
CA ASP A 931 -42.24 7.67 37.09
C ASP A 931 -40.80 7.51 36.56
N MET A 932 -40.71 7.06 35.31
CA MET A 932 -39.45 6.68 34.68
C MET A 932 -38.50 7.87 34.47
N GLU A 933 -39.02 9.07 34.20
CA GLU A 933 -38.19 10.24 33.85
C GLU A 933 -37.30 10.71 35.04
N PRO A 934 -37.85 11.04 36.23
CA PRO A 934 -37.02 11.42 37.38
C PRO A 934 -36.07 10.31 37.82
N SER A 935 -36.51 9.05 37.72
CA SER A 935 -35.69 7.89 38.06
C SER A 935 -34.49 7.75 37.13
N CYS A 936 -34.68 7.90 35.82
CA CYS A 936 -33.61 7.96 34.82
C CYS A 936 -32.58 9.05 35.15
N TYR A 937 -33.03 10.28 35.45
CA TYR A 937 -32.12 11.38 35.77
C TYR A 937 -31.35 11.15 37.07
N ARG A 938 -32.00 10.63 38.11
CA ARG A 938 -31.33 10.32 39.39
C ARG A 938 -30.30 9.21 39.24
N LEU A 939 -30.64 8.16 38.50
CA LEU A 939 -29.72 7.06 38.19
C LEU A 939 -28.49 7.55 37.45
N LEU A 940 -28.67 8.36 36.40
CA LEU A 940 -27.54 8.94 35.68
C LEU A 940 -26.68 9.80 36.61
N TYR A 941 -27.30 10.70 37.39
CA TYR A 941 -26.58 11.58 38.31
C TYR A 941 -25.74 10.80 39.32
N TRP A 942 -26.32 9.80 39.98
CA TRP A 942 -25.60 8.99 40.96
C TRP A 942 -24.50 8.14 40.33
N THR A 943 -24.72 7.64 39.11
CA THR A 943 -23.70 6.88 38.38
C THR A 943 -22.51 7.78 38.02
N LEU A 944 -22.76 9.01 37.57
CA LEU A 944 -21.70 9.99 37.31
C LEU A 944 -20.93 10.35 38.58
N GLN A 945 -21.63 10.52 39.72
CA GLN A 945 -20.99 10.74 41.02
C GLN A 945 -20.20 9.53 41.50
N ALA A 946 -20.70 8.31 41.30
CA ALA A 946 -20.04 7.08 41.71
C ALA A 946 -18.65 6.96 41.06
N LEU A 947 -18.54 7.28 39.77
CA LEU A 947 -17.24 7.22 39.08
C LEU A 947 -16.25 8.29 39.53
N ASP A 948 -16.76 9.44 40.00
CA ASP A 948 -15.95 10.54 40.56
C ASP A 948 -15.68 10.35 42.07
N PHE A 949 -16.35 9.40 42.73
CA PHE A 949 -16.15 9.08 44.15
C PHE A 949 -14.79 8.40 44.37
N PRO A 950 -13.99 8.79 45.39
CA PRO A 950 -12.69 8.18 45.64
C PRO A 950 -12.74 6.76 46.24
N GLY A 951 -13.89 6.33 46.78
CA GLY A 951 -14.08 4.98 47.33
C GLY A 951 -14.73 4.02 46.33
N ASP A 952 -15.41 3.00 46.86
CA ASP A 952 -16.09 1.95 46.06
C ASP A 952 -17.33 2.51 45.35
N GLU A 953 -17.25 2.63 44.03
CA GLU A 953 -18.30 3.12 43.14
C GLU A 953 -19.55 2.23 43.14
N ALA A 954 -19.39 0.91 43.31
CA ALA A 954 -20.51 -0.02 43.33
C ALA A 954 -21.30 0.12 44.63
N GLU A 955 -20.61 0.17 45.78
CA GLU A 955 -21.26 0.39 47.08
C GLU A 955 -21.86 1.80 47.18
N PHE A 956 -21.24 2.81 46.59
CA PHE A 956 -21.83 4.15 46.48
C PHE A 956 -23.19 4.08 45.77
N LEU A 957 -23.25 3.48 44.57
CA LEU A 957 -24.49 3.41 43.80
C LEU A 957 -25.56 2.59 44.54
N LYS A 958 -25.20 1.42 45.09
CA LYS A 958 -26.12 0.58 45.87
C LYS A 958 -26.70 1.33 47.07
N THR A 959 -25.88 2.10 47.78
CA THR A 959 -26.31 2.88 48.93
C THR A 959 -27.31 3.96 48.53
N LYS A 960 -27.07 4.66 47.41
CA LYS A 960 -28.01 5.65 46.87
C LYS A 960 -29.33 5.02 46.45
N LEU A 961 -29.29 3.84 45.81
CA LEU A 961 -30.49 3.12 45.37
C LEU A 961 -31.35 2.62 46.54
N LYS A 962 -30.72 2.10 47.60
CA LYS A 962 -31.42 1.73 48.84
C LYS A 962 -32.14 2.92 49.50
N GLY A 963 -31.64 4.13 49.28
CA GLY A 963 -32.27 5.37 49.75
C GLY A 963 -33.56 5.76 49.02
N LEU A 964 -33.92 5.10 47.92
CA LEU A 964 -35.20 5.32 47.21
C LEU A 964 -36.08 4.08 47.28
N PRO A 965 -37.24 4.14 47.98
CA PRO A 965 -38.15 3.01 48.10
C PRO A 965 -38.55 2.39 46.75
N GLU A 966 -38.79 3.24 45.73
CA GLU A 966 -39.18 2.83 44.37
C GLU A 966 -38.13 1.99 43.62
N LEU A 967 -36.84 2.21 43.90
CA LEU A 967 -35.72 1.53 43.23
C LEU A 967 -35.01 0.53 44.16
N SER A 968 -35.37 0.52 45.45
CA SER A 968 -34.80 -0.38 46.45
C SER A 968 -35.11 -1.87 46.18
N THR A 969 -36.10 -2.15 45.34
CA THR A 969 -36.51 -3.48 44.88
C THR A 969 -35.76 -3.97 43.63
N ALA A 970 -34.84 -3.17 43.08
CA ALA A 970 -34.05 -3.58 41.92
C ALA A 970 -33.31 -4.89 42.23
N SER A 971 -33.56 -5.91 41.40
CA SER A 971 -32.98 -7.22 41.60
C SER A 971 -31.46 -7.19 41.36
N ASP A 972 -30.76 -8.12 42.01
CA ASP A 972 -29.32 -8.34 41.76
C ASP A 972 -29.05 -8.60 40.27
N ALA A 973 -30.01 -9.14 39.53
CA ALA A 973 -29.91 -9.36 38.09
C ALA A 973 -29.74 -8.07 37.25
N LEU A 974 -30.17 -6.91 37.75
CA LEU A 974 -29.98 -5.61 37.10
C LEU A 974 -28.86 -4.79 37.75
N LEU A 975 -28.69 -4.91 39.07
CA LEU A 975 -27.67 -4.17 39.82
C LEU A 975 -26.26 -4.72 39.63
N LEU A 976 -26.10 -6.04 39.57
CA LEU A 976 -24.80 -6.67 39.40
C LEU A 976 -24.13 -6.25 38.07
N PRO A 977 -24.80 -6.28 36.90
CA PRO A 977 -24.21 -5.78 35.67
C PRO A 977 -23.80 -4.31 35.71
N ALA A 978 -24.64 -3.43 36.28
CA ALA A 978 -24.35 -2.01 36.38
C ALA A 978 -23.12 -1.75 37.28
N THR A 979 -23.03 -2.45 38.42
CA THR A 979 -21.89 -2.34 39.33
C THR A 979 -20.61 -2.93 38.75
N ASN A 980 -20.68 -4.05 38.02
CA ASN A 980 -19.54 -4.60 37.30
C ASN A 980 -19.03 -3.64 36.21
N ALA A 981 -19.93 -3.02 35.44
CA ALA A 981 -19.57 -2.01 34.43
C ALA A 981 -18.85 -0.80 35.08
N LEU A 982 -19.37 -0.30 36.20
CA LEU A 982 -18.80 0.81 36.95
C LEU A 982 -17.35 0.54 37.37
N LYS A 983 -17.08 -0.66 37.89
CA LYS A 983 -15.71 -1.08 38.27
C LYS A 983 -14.76 -1.07 37.09
N VAL A 984 -15.18 -1.62 35.95
CA VAL A 984 -14.38 -1.63 34.72
C VAL A 984 -14.07 -0.20 34.25
N ILE A 985 -15.06 0.70 34.28
CA ILE A 985 -14.87 2.11 33.93
C ILE A 985 -13.94 2.81 34.93
N LYS A 986 -14.09 2.54 36.23
CA LYS A 986 -13.23 3.10 37.27
C LYS A 986 -11.77 2.73 37.04
N ALA A 987 -11.50 1.47 36.69
CA ALA A 987 -10.15 1.01 36.36
C ALA A 987 -9.53 1.76 35.17
N LEU A 988 -10.31 2.06 34.11
CA LEU A 988 -9.85 2.90 32.99
C LEU A 988 -9.45 4.30 33.46
N ARG A 989 -10.26 4.92 34.32
CA ARG A 989 -9.98 6.25 34.87
C ARG A 989 -8.76 6.25 35.76
N CYS A 990 -8.62 5.27 36.65
CA CYS A 990 -7.43 5.11 37.49
C CYS A 990 -6.17 4.91 36.65
N PHE A 991 -6.22 4.06 35.61
CA PHE A 991 -5.10 3.92 34.68
C PHE A 991 -4.74 5.26 34.02
N GLY A 992 -5.72 6.02 33.54
CA GLY A 992 -5.48 7.34 32.95
C GLY A 992 -4.87 8.35 33.93
N LEU A 993 -5.51 8.55 35.09
CA LEU A 993 -5.14 9.59 36.05
C LEU A 993 -3.86 9.25 36.83
N GLU A 994 -3.71 8.00 37.27
CA GLU A 994 -2.61 7.59 38.14
C GLU A 994 -1.39 7.13 37.34
N LYS A 995 -1.60 6.24 36.35
CA LYS A 995 -0.50 5.65 35.58
C LYS A 995 -0.08 6.54 34.42
N CYS A 996 -1.03 6.99 33.61
CA CYS A 996 -0.76 7.92 32.51
C CYS A 996 -0.60 9.38 32.95
N LYS A 997 -0.80 9.68 34.24
CA LYS A 997 -0.66 11.01 34.84
C LYS A 997 -1.54 12.07 34.16
N LEU A 998 -2.67 11.66 33.60
CA LEU A 998 -3.56 12.57 32.93
C LEU A 998 -4.15 13.56 33.93
N THR A 999 -4.28 14.82 33.53
CA THR A 999 -5.01 15.82 34.31
C THR A 999 -6.51 15.52 34.26
N LEU A 1000 -7.24 15.92 35.31
CA LEU A 1000 -8.69 15.81 35.30
C LEU A 1000 -9.31 16.62 34.15
N GLN A 1001 -8.71 17.78 33.85
CA GLN A 1001 -9.18 18.67 32.79
C GLN A 1001 -9.11 18.01 31.40
N GLU A 1002 -7.99 17.37 31.04
CA GLU A 1002 -7.88 16.72 29.72
C GLU A 1002 -8.82 15.52 29.57
N LEU A 1003 -8.98 14.71 30.64
CA LEU A 1003 -9.90 13.58 30.63
C LEU A 1003 -11.36 14.03 30.49
N LYS A 1004 -11.77 15.06 31.22
CA LYS A 1004 -13.15 15.57 31.18
C LYS A 1004 -13.48 16.23 29.83
N TRP A 1005 -12.53 16.95 29.20
CA TRP A 1005 -12.71 17.44 27.82
C TRP A 1005 -12.88 16.29 26.82
N ALA A 1006 -12.05 15.24 26.95
CA ALA A 1006 -12.15 14.06 26.09
C ALA A 1006 -13.50 13.34 26.27
N LEU A 1007 -13.92 13.09 27.51
CA LEU A 1007 -15.21 12.46 27.82
C LEU A 1007 -16.37 13.29 27.29
N ALA A 1008 -16.36 14.61 27.51
CA ALA A 1008 -17.41 15.51 27.00
C ALA A 1008 -17.59 15.38 25.48
N ALA A 1009 -16.49 15.39 24.72
CA ALA A 1009 -16.52 15.29 23.26
C ALA A 1009 -17.00 13.90 22.78
N TYR A 1010 -16.49 12.81 23.38
CA TYR A 1010 -16.88 11.46 22.99
C TYR A 1010 -18.32 11.13 23.37
N PHE A 1011 -18.81 11.54 24.54
CA PHE A 1011 -20.22 11.38 24.91
C PHE A 1011 -21.14 12.14 23.96
N PHE A 1012 -20.79 13.38 23.58
CA PHE A 1012 -21.57 14.13 22.60
C PHE A 1012 -21.64 13.41 21.25
N ASN A 1013 -20.48 12.96 20.75
CA ASN A 1013 -20.42 12.21 19.50
C ASN A 1013 -21.14 10.84 19.60
N ALA A 1014 -21.19 10.25 20.79
CA ALA A 1014 -21.81 8.95 21.02
C ALA A 1014 -23.34 8.99 21.02
N ALA A 1015 -23.95 10.16 21.26
CA ALA A 1015 -25.40 10.32 21.29
C ALA A 1015 -26.12 9.96 19.98
N LYS A 1016 -25.39 9.84 18.85
CA LYS A 1016 -25.94 9.34 17.57
C LYS A 1016 -25.97 7.82 17.44
N PHE A 1017 -25.24 7.10 18.28
CA PHE A 1017 -25.16 5.64 18.23
C PHE A 1017 -26.23 5.03 19.13
N GLN A 1018 -26.81 3.93 18.68
CA GLN A 1018 -27.68 3.10 19.52
C GLN A 1018 -26.86 1.99 20.15
N SER A 1019 -27.29 1.53 21.33
CA SER A 1019 -26.72 0.34 21.93
C SER A 1019 -26.85 -0.84 20.96
N GLN A 1020 -25.75 -1.58 20.76
CA GLN A 1020 -25.71 -2.79 19.95
C GLN A 1020 -26.37 -3.98 20.68
N THR A 1021 -26.57 -3.86 21.99
CA THR A 1021 -27.11 -4.90 22.85
C THR A 1021 -28.59 -5.14 22.55
N GLN A 1022 -28.92 -6.28 21.96
CA GLN A 1022 -30.29 -6.64 21.59
C GLN A 1022 -31.20 -6.94 22.80
N LYS A 1023 -30.60 -7.13 23.99
CA LYS A 1023 -31.29 -7.57 25.22
C LYS A 1023 -32.33 -6.57 25.73
N PHE A 1024 -32.12 -5.26 25.54
CA PHE A 1024 -33.03 -4.23 26.03
C PHE A 1024 -33.42 -3.21 24.95
N LYS A 1025 -34.14 -3.68 23.92
CA LYS A 1025 -34.58 -2.82 22.80
C LYS A 1025 -35.37 -1.58 23.26
N THR A 1026 -36.21 -1.70 24.29
CA THR A 1026 -37.03 -0.60 24.82
C THR A 1026 -36.24 0.43 25.64
N THR A 1027 -35.24 0.00 26.42
CA THR A 1027 -34.43 0.91 27.26
C THR A 1027 -33.22 1.50 26.52
N SER A 1028 -32.93 0.98 25.32
CA SER A 1028 -31.90 1.54 24.42
C SER A 1028 -32.13 3.03 24.12
N ALA A 1029 -33.38 3.50 24.19
CA ALA A 1029 -33.75 4.90 24.04
C ALA A 1029 -33.07 5.82 25.07
N CYS A 1030 -32.82 5.38 26.30
CA CYS A 1030 -32.15 6.18 27.32
C CYS A 1030 -30.69 6.50 26.97
N SER A 1031 -30.02 5.67 26.16
CA SER A 1031 -28.58 5.77 25.90
C SER A 1031 -28.19 7.11 25.25
N SER A 1032 -28.94 7.58 24.25
CA SER A 1032 -28.69 8.86 23.57
C SER A 1032 -28.87 10.06 24.51
N ILE A 1033 -29.89 9.99 25.37
CA ILE A 1033 -30.20 11.03 26.38
C ILE A 1033 -29.11 11.07 27.44
N PHE A 1034 -28.71 9.90 27.96
CA PHE A 1034 -27.62 9.79 28.93
C PHE A 1034 -26.30 10.29 28.37
N ALA A 1035 -25.98 9.94 27.11
CA ALA A 1035 -24.78 10.45 26.45
C ALA A 1035 -24.79 11.99 26.36
N PHE A 1036 -25.93 12.58 25.98
CA PHE A 1036 -26.07 14.02 25.90
C PHE A 1036 -25.90 14.71 27.27
N ILE A 1037 -26.57 14.22 28.31
CA ILE A 1037 -26.48 14.80 29.66
C ILE A 1037 -25.10 14.56 30.28
N ALA A 1038 -24.49 13.38 30.09
CA ALA A 1038 -23.13 13.08 30.55
C ALA A 1038 -22.10 14.01 29.90
N SER A 1039 -22.27 14.34 28.60
CA SER A 1039 -21.46 15.36 27.94
C SER A 1039 -21.58 16.72 28.63
N ALA A 1040 -22.81 17.16 28.93
CA ALA A 1040 -23.06 18.42 29.65
C ALA A 1040 -22.45 18.43 31.06
N TRP A 1041 -22.55 17.32 31.78
CA TRP A 1041 -21.95 17.13 33.11
C TRP A 1041 -20.43 17.29 33.08
N HIS A 1042 -19.77 16.66 32.11
CA HIS A 1042 -18.33 16.76 31.96
C HIS A 1042 -17.87 18.14 31.50
N LEU A 1043 -18.64 18.80 30.62
CA LEU A 1043 -18.40 20.18 30.21
C LEU A 1043 -18.42 21.14 31.39
N ASP A 1044 -19.44 21.04 32.24
CA ASP A 1044 -19.56 21.93 33.41
C ASP A 1044 -18.35 21.85 34.35
N ALA A 1045 -17.67 20.70 34.42
CA ALA A 1045 -16.45 20.54 35.22
C ALA A 1045 -15.19 21.22 34.63
N VAL A 1046 -15.21 21.61 33.35
CA VAL A 1046 -14.02 22.12 32.64
C VAL A 1046 -14.24 23.42 31.88
N LEU A 1047 -15.50 23.84 31.73
CA LEU A 1047 -15.83 25.16 31.23
C LEU A 1047 -15.26 26.19 32.21
N PRO A 1048 -14.53 27.20 31.73
CA PRO A 1048 -14.16 28.32 32.57
C PRO A 1048 -15.46 28.95 33.10
N TYR A 1049 -15.51 29.33 34.38
CA TYR A 1049 -16.61 30.12 34.90
C TYR A 1049 -16.69 31.41 34.08
N ILE A 1050 -17.71 31.54 33.23
CA ILE A 1050 -17.98 32.71 32.39
C ILE A 1050 -18.77 33.73 33.20
#